data_AF-A0A833H2N4-F1
#
_entry.id   AF-A0A833H2N4-F1
#
_cell.length_a   1.000
_cell.length_b   1.000
_cell.length_c   1.000
_cell.angle_alpha   90.00
_cell.angle_beta   90.00
_cell.angle_gamma   90.00
#
_symmetry.space_group_name_H-M   'P 1'
#
loop_
_entity.id
_entity.type
_entity.pdbx_description
1 polymer ?
#
loop_
_entity_poly.entity_id
_entity_poly.type
_entity_poly.pdbx_seq_one_letter_code
_entity_poly.pdbx_strand_id
1 'polypeptide(L)'
;MRLSKGDITFTAIALLVALLLSTLLYLDLNRTLDAGDRQPIGKIVFKERVAQRRLDREPVWENLRTETPVYNRDTIRTENLSEAEIVLNDGSRIALEENTLIVLNFADNEALLDFSYGGIRAASGDGADLKVRSGDTEVNLANAEARLSSDSPDSLQLEVKKGKAGLERGGQSNEISENEVASLDGSEIKTRPVSATLVEPADGERRIIEADKSRVLFRWTTAKPAKFELSRTRDFRAIVMSQPATGSVDLPLSSGVYFWRVVPAGEQATPPRSLSLLQKRGVVLHSPQNGRTLPVRGAEASVQFSWSQLDLASSYQIIVSRDAAGSDIVRQESAHTTLLTMPLPPGNYFWRVKPVSSVAEAVSASAVNSFEVKRLEKMPPPVPVAPAGATFLQRVVAEKGMVFAYKSTIQGERYTVQVSSDAKFGQPIVSESTTTGSLLLKRNLPEGTYYWRVLTEEGDPSGVLNFSIRSKTEVTSIFPVADRSVVLERDEAVAVRWQGSAGIPGGYRLIVSKAADLKNPVIDQPSASEGSQVKLDPGLYYWKVIQTGSSGEALGESRIERFTVAVRPAKVMPVYPLAQTPVDMTQQENILFRWQPVAGATAYRFRLYREPGRKQVFEQLTPVNQLMFNRLDLLDTGLFSWSVTARTKGTDAESEETVVPFRISLDQGQKPEFISPDTIFVK
;
A
#
# COMPACT_ATOMS: atom_id res chain seq x y z
N MET A 1 10.93 -6.06 42.08
CA MET A 1 12.35 -6.07 41.68
C MET A 1 12.97 -4.75 42.12
N ARG A 2 13.97 -4.75 43.01
CA ARG A 2 14.76 -3.55 43.29
C ARG A 2 15.81 -3.43 42.19
N LEU A 3 15.72 -2.39 41.36
CA LEU A 3 16.72 -2.08 40.35
C LEU A 3 18.09 -1.96 41.02
N SER A 4 19.11 -2.59 40.45
CA SER A 4 20.47 -2.45 40.96
C SER A 4 20.92 -0.99 40.78
N LYS A 5 21.90 -0.53 41.56
CA LYS A 5 22.42 0.84 41.40
C LYS A 5 22.91 1.12 39.98
N GLY A 6 23.43 0.08 39.29
CA GLY A 6 23.87 0.16 37.89
C GLY A 6 22.70 0.31 36.90
N ASP A 7 21.57 -0.36 37.15
CA ASP A 7 20.38 -0.23 36.30
C ASP A 7 19.74 1.15 36.44
N ILE A 8 19.77 1.72 37.65
CA ILE A 8 19.27 3.08 37.92
C ILE A 8 20.13 4.11 37.19
N THR A 9 21.46 3.99 37.26
CA THR A 9 22.36 4.93 36.56
C THR A 9 22.25 4.81 35.04
N PHE A 10 22.18 3.60 34.49
CA PHE A 10 21.99 3.41 33.05
C PHE A 10 20.66 3.98 32.57
N THR A 11 19.56 3.70 33.29
CA THR A 11 18.23 4.22 32.93
C THR A 11 18.18 5.74 33.02
N ALA A 12 18.81 6.33 34.05
CA ALA A 12 18.89 7.78 34.20
C ALA A 12 19.67 8.42 33.03
N ILE A 13 20.80 7.83 32.63
CA ILE A 13 21.59 8.31 31.47
C ILE A 13 20.79 8.17 30.18
N ALA A 14 20.13 7.03 29.96
CA ALA A 14 19.33 6.80 28.76
C ALA A 14 18.16 7.80 28.64
N LEU A 15 17.47 8.09 29.76
CA LEU A 15 16.42 9.12 29.80
C LEU A 15 16.97 10.52 29.54
N LEU A 16 18.17 10.84 30.05
CA LEU A 16 18.83 12.12 29.80
C LEU A 16 19.23 12.29 28.34
N VAL A 17 19.74 11.23 27.70
CA VAL A 17 20.05 11.22 26.27
C VAL A 17 18.78 11.32 25.44
N ALA A 18 17.72 10.59 25.79
CA ALA A 18 16.44 10.68 25.09
C ALA A 18 15.81 12.08 25.21
N LEU A 19 15.89 12.69 26.40
CA LEU A 19 15.45 14.06 26.63
C LEU A 19 16.27 15.03 25.76
N LEU A 20 17.60 14.94 25.79
CA LEU A 20 18.49 15.78 24.99
C LEU A 20 18.20 15.65 23.49
N LEU A 21 18.07 14.43 22.98
CA LEU A 21 17.75 14.17 21.57
C LEU A 21 16.36 14.68 21.20
N SER A 22 15.36 14.53 22.08
CA SER A 22 14.01 15.05 21.85
C SER A 22 13.99 16.58 21.86
N THR A 23 14.78 17.22 22.74
CA THR A 23 14.94 18.68 22.76
C THR A 23 15.67 19.17 21.51
N LEU A 24 16.74 18.51 21.09
CA LEU A 24 17.46 18.85 19.85
C LEU A 24 16.55 18.69 18.62
N LEU A 25 15.79 17.60 18.54
CA LEU A 25 14.83 17.35 17.46
C LEU A 25 13.69 18.39 17.46
N TYR A 26 13.18 18.76 18.64
CA TYR A 26 12.17 19.81 18.78
C TYR A 26 12.71 21.17 18.33
N LEU A 27 13.95 21.50 18.71
CA LEU A 27 14.64 22.71 18.27
C LEU A 27 14.89 22.70 16.75
N ASP A 28 15.23 21.55 16.18
CA ASP A 28 15.48 21.39 14.74
C ASP A 28 14.19 21.50 13.91
N LEU A 29 13.12 20.81 14.31
CA LEU A 29 11.81 20.87 13.63
C LEU A 29 11.15 22.25 13.71
N ASN A 30 11.46 23.03 14.76
CA ASN A 30 10.93 24.38 14.94
C ASN A 30 11.97 25.48 14.63
N ARG A 31 13.14 25.14 14.08
CA ARG A 31 14.05 26.13 13.54
C ARG A 31 13.44 26.70 12.26
N THR A 32 12.81 27.86 12.37
CA THR A 32 12.82 28.81 11.25
C THR A 32 14.27 29.19 11.03
N LEU A 33 14.75 29.15 9.77
CA LEU A 33 16.10 29.62 9.49
C LEU A 33 16.18 31.09 9.92
N ASP A 34 16.84 31.34 11.05
CA ASP A 34 16.92 32.67 11.62
C ASP A 34 17.95 33.45 10.79
N ALA A 35 17.47 34.49 10.12
CA ALA A 35 18.34 35.40 9.38
C ALA A 35 19.30 36.16 10.31
N GLY A 36 19.16 36.02 11.64
CA GLY A 36 19.92 36.74 12.65
C GLY A 36 19.58 38.24 12.57
N ASP A 37 20.57 39.09 12.78
CA ASP A 37 20.40 40.56 12.72
C ASP A 37 20.31 41.12 11.28
N ARG A 38 20.14 40.28 10.25
CA ARG A 38 20.06 40.73 8.86
C ARG A 38 18.77 41.51 8.63
N GLN A 39 18.89 42.68 8.02
CA GLN A 39 17.74 43.47 7.60
C GLN A 39 17.08 42.84 6.36
N PRO A 40 15.74 42.68 6.35
CA PRO A 40 15.01 42.29 5.14
C PRO A 40 15.22 43.31 4.03
N ILE A 41 15.51 42.85 2.82
CA ILE A 41 15.68 43.68 1.62
C ILE A 41 14.43 43.68 0.73
N GLY A 42 13.44 42.85 1.08
CA GLY A 42 12.18 42.71 0.37
C GLY A 42 11.33 41.59 0.94
N LYS A 43 10.30 41.18 0.20
CA LYS A 43 9.44 40.05 0.56
C LYS A 43 8.83 39.33 -0.65
N ILE A 44 8.44 38.08 -0.44
CA ILE A 44 7.63 37.31 -1.39
C ILE A 44 6.19 37.82 -1.35
N VAL A 45 5.67 38.36 -2.47
CA VAL A 45 4.29 38.86 -2.55
C VAL A 45 3.34 37.90 -3.26
N PHE A 46 3.90 36.94 -4.00
CA PHE A 46 3.15 35.90 -4.69
C PHE A 46 3.97 34.61 -4.75
N LYS A 47 3.29 33.48 -4.63
CA LYS A 47 3.89 32.16 -4.78
C LYS A 47 2.81 31.14 -5.17
N GLU A 48 3.00 30.47 -6.28
CA GLU A 48 2.15 29.38 -6.75
C GLU A 48 2.96 28.08 -6.79
N ARG A 49 2.42 27.02 -6.19
CA ARG A 49 3.07 25.70 -6.01
C ARG A 49 4.36 25.74 -5.18
N VAL A 50 5.54 25.74 -5.79
CA VAL A 50 6.83 25.52 -5.11
C VAL A 50 7.81 26.64 -5.42
N ALA A 51 8.16 27.39 -4.38
CA ALA A 51 9.32 28.28 -4.36
C ALA A 51 10.10 27.97 -3.09
N GLN A 52 11.42 27.91 -3.20
CA GLN A 52 12.30 27.55 -2.11
C GLN A 52 13.42 28.54 -1.95
N ARG A 53 13.86 28.70 -0.72
CA ARG A 53 15.01 29.52 -0.36
C ARG A 53 16.09 28.65 0.27
N ARG A 54 17.34 29.00 -0.01
CA ARG A 54 18.50 28.60 0.77
C ARG A 54 19.25 29.86 1.20
N LEU A 55 19.42 30.03 2.50
CA LEU A 55 20.23 31.14 3.04
C LEU A 55 21.72 30.92 2.71
N ASP A 56 22.50 32.00 2.58
CA ASP A 56 23.95 31.99 2.30
C ASP A 56 24.75 30.96 3.15
N ARG A 57 24.43 30.94 4.44
CA ARG A 57 24.96 30.05 5.52
C ARG A 57 24.61 28.57 5.43
N GLU A 58 23.51 28.36 4.73
CA GLU A 58 22.54 27.27 4.82
C GLU A 58 22.73 26.12 3.82
N PRO A 59 22.98 24.84 4.15
CA PRO A 59 22.88 23.80 3.13
C PRO A 59 21.42 23.40 2.84
N VAL A 60 20.45 23.85 3.65
CA VAL A 60 19.06 23.40 3.62
C VAL A 60 18.18 24.33 2.77
N TRP A 61 17.35 23.73 1.92
CA TRP A 61 16.28 24.42 1.23
C TRP A 61 15.01 24.43 2.07
N GLU A 62 14.43 25.60 2.29
CA GLU A 62 13.13 25.76 2.92
C GLU A 62 12.07 26.22 1.92
N ASN A 63 10.82 25.82 2.15
CA ASN A 63 9.71 26.26 1.30
C ASN A 63 9.29 27.68 1.68
N LEU A 64 9.29 28.57 0.69
CA LEU A 64 8.81 29.94 0.83
C LEU A 64 7.28 29.99 0.86
N ARG A 65 6.79 30.98 1.60
CA ARG A 65 5.38 31.37 1.66
C ARG A 65 5.24 32.84 1.23
N THR A 66 4.04 33.24 0.87
CA THR A 66 3.72 34.66 0.73
C THR A 66 3.97 35.41 2.04
N GLU A 67 4.40 36.68 1.94
CA GLU A 67 4.85 37.57 3.01
C GLU A 67 6.14 37.14 3.73
N THR A 68 6.85 36.13 3.20
CA THR A 68 8.18 35.77 3.73
C THR A 68 9.19 36.87 3.38
N PRO A 69 9.92 37.44 4.37
CA PRO A 69 11.00 38.39 4.09
C PRO A 69 12.15 37.70 3.35
N VAL A 70 12.79 38.43 2.43
CA VAL A 70 14.01 37.98 1.75
C VAL A 70 15.21 38.84 2.17
N TYR A 71 16.38 38.23 2.17
CA TYR A 71 17.63 38.80 2.69
C TYR A 71 18.73 38.82 1.63
N ASN A 72 19.75 39.65 1.87
CA ASN A 72 20.95 39.63 1.06
C ASN A 72 21.60 38.23 1.09
N ARG A 73 22.01 37.76 -0.09
CA ARG A 73 22.58 36.44 -0.42
C ARG A 73 21.61 35.26 -0.31
N ASP A 74 20.31 35.53 -0.27
CA ASP A 74 19.32 34.47 -0.39
C ASP A 74 19.39 33.87 -1.80
N THR A 75 19.58 32.55 -1.87
CA THR A 75 19.37 31.79 -3.10
C THR A 75 17.90 31.40 -3.16
N ILE A 76 17.19 31.82 -4.20
CA ILE A 76 15.75 31.53 -4.38
C ILE A 76 15.56 30.75 -5.67
N ARG A 77 14.75 29.69 -5.60
CA ARG A 77 14.40 28.89 -6.77
C ARG A 77 12.91 28.58 -6.87
N THR A 78 12.44 28.41 -8.10
CA THR A 78 11.11 27.89 -8.44
C THR A 78 11.26 26.56 -9.18
N GLU A 79 10.28 25.67 -9.02
CA GLU A 79 10.25 24.39 -9.75
C GLU A 79 9.42 24.47 -11.03
N ASN A 80 9.27 23.34 -11.72
CA ASN A 80 8.36 23.18 -12.85
C ASN A 80 6.94 23.68 -12.49
N LEU A 81 6.29 24.38 -13.43
CA LEU A 81 4.94 24.91 -13.27
C LEU A 81 4.74 25.82 -12.04
N SER A 82 5.82 26.34 -11.47
CA SER A 82 5.79 27.16 -10.25
C SER A 82 6.17 28.60 -10.57
N GLU A 83 5.64 29.54 -9.79
CA GLU A 83 5.93 30.97 -9.93
C GLU A 83 6.13 31.59 -8.55
N ALA A 84 6.96 32.64 -8.50
CA ALA A 84 7.08 33.49 -7.33
C ALA A 84 7.27 34.96 -7.76
N GLU A 85 6.89 35.90 -6.90
CA GLU A 85 7.21 37.31 -7.11
C GLU A 85 7.79 37.90 -5.83
N ILE A 86 8.91 38.58 -5.99
CA ILE A 86 9.61 39.32 -4.95
C ILE A 86 9.36 40.81 -5.21
N VAL A 87 9.02 41.54 -4.14
CA VAL A 87 9.07 43.00 -4.13
C VAL A 87 10.16 43.41 -3.15
N LEU A 88 11.13 44.16 -3.66
CA LEU A 88 12.24 44.70 -2.91
C LEU A 88 11.85 46.04 -2.25
N ASN A 89 12.60 46.46 -1.24
CA ASN A 89 12.30 47.67 -0.47
C ASN A 89 12.45 48.97 -1.27
N ASP A 90 13.22 48.94 -2.36
CA ASP A 90 13.39 50.03 -3.32
C ASP A 90 12.22 50.11 -4.34
N GLY A 91 11.24 49.21 -4.24
CA GLY A 91 10.10 49.10 -5.16
C GLY A 91 10.34 48.20 -6.37
N SER A 92 11.57 47.69 -6.56
CA SER A 92 11.89 46.77 -7.64
C SER A 92 11.10 45.47 -7.52
N ARG A 93 10.60 44.97 -8.66
CA ARG A 93 9.79 43.75 -8.75
C ARG A 93 10.51 42.70 -9.57
N ILE A 94 10.59 41.49 -9.02
CA ILE A 94 11.24 40.35 -9.66
C ILE A 94 10.26 39.19 -9.63
N ALA A 95 9.64 38.89 -10.76
CA ALA A 95 8.80 37.70 -10.93
C ALA A 95 9.65 36.55 -11.49
N LEU A 96 9.74 35.47 -10.74
CA LEU A 96 10.40 34.23 -11.11
C LEU A 96 9.38 33.31 -11.78
N GLU A 97 9.72 32.86 -12.98
CA GLU A 97 8.95 31.86 -13.72
C GLU A 97 9.37 30.45 -13.32
N GLU A 98 8.84 29.42 -13.99
CA GLU A 98 9.22 28.04 -13.69
C GLU A 98 10.71 27.76 -13.90
N ASN A 99 11.24 26.82 -13.11
CA ASN A 99 12.65 26.38 -13.18
C ASN A 99 13.65 27.52 -13.12
N THR A 100 13.44 28.48 -12.22
CA THR A 100 14.29 29.66 -12.10
C THR A 100 15.16 29.57 -10.87
N LEU A 101 16.42 29.97 -10.99
CA LEU A 101 17.36 30.10 -9.87
C LEU A 101 18.00 31.48 -9.91
N ILE A 102 17.86 32.20 -8.79
CA ILE A 102 18.49 33.49 -8.56
C ILE A 102 19.25 33.50 -7.23
N VAL A 103 20.23 34.39 -7.11
CA VAL A 103 20.80 34.83 -5.84
C VAL A 103 20.63 36.34 -5.72
N LEU A 104 20.03 36.78 -4.62
CA LEU A 104 19.90 38.20 -4.30
C LEU A 104 21.24 38.71 -3.76
N ASN A 105 21.95 39.58 -4.47
CA ASN A 105 23.23 40.12 -4.04
C ASN A 105 23.15 41.64 -3.95
N PHE A 106 23.16 42.17 -2.73
CA PHE A 106 23.10 43.60 -2.49
C PHE A 106 24.46 44.07 -1.98
N ALA A 107 25.05 45.06 -2.66
CA ALA A 107 26.26 45.75 -2.25
C ALA A 107 26.02 47.26 -2.40
N ASP A 108 26.39 48.07 -1.40
CA ASP A 108 26.38 49.54 -1.46
C ASP A 108 25.10 50.18 -2.04
N ASN A 109 23.93 49.66 -1.64
CA ASN A 109 22.61 50.11 -2.12
C ASN A 109 22.29 49.79 -3.60
N GLU A 110 23.14 49.05 -4.31
CA GLU A 110 22.85 48.50 -5.63
C GLU A 110 22.22 47.09 -5.51
N ALA A 111 21.09 46.89 -6.19
CA ALA A 111 20.43 45.60 -6.27
C ALA A 111 21.06 44.79 -7.42
N LEU A 112 21.98 43.87 -7.12
CA LEU A 112 22.55 42.94 -8.09
C LEU A 112 21.87 41.56 -7.98
N LEU A 113 21.18 41.15 -9.03
CA LEU A 113 20.53 39.86 -9.12
C LEU A 113 21.42 38.89 -9.90
N ASP A 114 21.94 37.87 -9.24
CA ASP A 114 22.66 36.79 -9.93
C ASP A 114 21.66 35.77 -10.49
N PHE A 115 21.44 35.80 -11.79
CA PHE A 115 20.51 34.97 -12.52
C PHE A 115 21.23 33.81 -13.22
N SER A 116 20.99 32.59 -12.72
CA SER A 116 21.70 31.40 -13.20
C SER A 116 21.02 30.76 -14.41
N TYR A 117 19.72 30.48 -14.30
CA TYR A 117 18.91 29.85 -15.33
C TYR A 117 17.42 30.03 -15.01
N GLY A 118 16.56 29.65 -15.95
CA GLY A 118 15.11 29.84 -15.89
C GLY A 118 14.74 31.19 -16.48
N GLY A 119 13.65 31.78 -16.00
CA GLY A 119 13.06 33.00 -16.55
C GLY A 119 12.66 33.99 -15.48
N ILE A 120 12.96 35.27 -15.70
CA ILE A 120 12.55 36.34 -14.81
C ILE A 120 11.90 37.48 -15.60
N ARG A 121 10.93 38.13 -14.95
CA ARG A 121 10.46 39.46 -15.34
C ARG A 121 10.87 40.43 -14.25
N ALA A 122 11.68 41.41 -14.61
CA ALA A 122 12.28 42.36 -13.70
C ALA A 122 11.82 43.78 -14.09
N ALA A 123 11.36 44.53 -13.10
CA ALA A 123 11.05 45.95 -13.22
C ALA A 123 11.76 46.68 -12.09
N SER A 124 12.61 47.66 -12.42
CA SER A 124 13.24 48.51 -11.41
C SER A 124 12.19 49.41 -10.73
N GLY A 125 12.37 49.69 -9.44
CA GLY A 125 11.66 50.79 -8.78
C GLY A 125 12.02 52.15 -9.39
N ASP A 126 11.17 53.16 -9.15
CA ASP A 126 11.43 54.53 -9.61
C ASP A 126 12.73 55.06 -8.97
N GLY A 127 13.73 55.36 -9.80
CA GLY A 127 15.04 55.82 -9.33
C GLY A 127 15.92 54.73 -8.69
N ALA A 128 15.53 53.46 -8.81
CA ALA A 128 16.34 52.33 -8.35
C ALA A 128 17.22 51.78 -9.47
N ASP A 129 18.45 51.41 -9.12
CA ASP A 129 19.38 50.73 -10.01
C ASP A 129 19.31 49.22 -9.77
N LEU A 130 18.60 48.52 -10.66
CA LEU A 130 18.53 47.05 -10.69
C LEU A 130 19.46 46.51 -11.77
N LYS A 131 20.45 45.72 -11.35
CA LYS A 131 21.36 45.00 -12.25
C LYS A 131 21.09 43.51 -12.19
N VAL A 132 21.15 42.84 -13.33
CA VAL A 132 21.03 41.38 -13.42
C VAL A 132 22.29 40.83 -14.06
N ARG A 133 22.97 39.92 -13.37
CA ARG A 133 24.16 39.24 -13.87
C ARG A 133 23.83 37.79 -14.24
N SER A 134 24.18 37.37 -15.45
CA SER A 134 24.09 35.98 -15.89
C SER A 134 25.43 35.57 -16.50
N GLY A 135 26.17 34.72 -15.79
CA GLY A 135 27.53 34.36 -16.18
C GLY A 135 28.47 35.58 -16.21
N ASP A 136 29.01 35.87 -17.39
CA ASP A 136 29.88 37.02 -17.70
C ASP A 136 29.12 38.24 -18.25
N THR A 137 27.79 38.16 -18.32
CA THR A 137 26.92 39.20 -18.88
C THR A 137 26.22 39.97 -17.77
N GLU A 138 26.26 41.30 -17.82
CA GLU A 138 25.55 42.20 -16.91
C GLU A 138 24.47 42.99 -17.66
N VAL A 139 23.28 43.09 -17.06
CA VAL A 139 22.14 43.82 -17.60
C VAL A 139 21.76 44.91 -16.62
N ASN A 140 21.86 46.18 -17.01
CA ASN A 140 21.40 47.31 -16.22
C ASN A 140 19.96 47.68 -16.61
N LEU A 141 19.05 47.64 -15.64
CA LEU A 141 17.61 47.89 -15.81
C LEU A 141 17.14 49.19 -15.15
N ALA A 142 17.98 50.21 -15.03
CA ALA A 142 17.60 51.50 -14.46
C ALA A 142 16.36 52.10 -15.16
N ASN A 143 15.26 52.24 -14.40
CA ASN A 143 13.94 52.68 -14.88
C ASN A 143 13.38 51.88 -16.06
N ALA A 144 13.70 50.58 -16.14
CA ALA A 144 13.29 49.69 -17.21
C ALA A 144 12.48 48.48 -16.70
N GLU A 145 11.60 47.97 -17.57
CA GLU A 145 10.98 46.65 -17.42
C GLU A 145 11.54 45.73 -18.50
N ALA A 146 12.08 44.60 -18.07
CA ALA A 146 12.63 43.60 -18.97
C ALA A 146 12.25 42.18 -18.57
N ARG A 147 12.25 41.31 -19.58
CA ARG A 147 12.14 39.88 -19.43
C ARG A 147 13.48 39.25 -19.79
N LEU A 148 14.00 38.40 -18.91
CA LEU A 148 15.24 37.67 -19.13
C LEU A 148 14.96 36.18 -19.08
N SER A 149 15.53 35.44 -20.02
CA SER A 149 15.46 33.98 -20.05
C SER A 149 16.81 33.40 -20.38
N SER A 150 17.19 32.36 -19.66
CA SER A 150 18.46 31.67 -19.85
C SER A 150 18.29 30.18 -19.53
N ASP A 151 18.82 29.31 -20.38
CA ASP A 151 18.86 27.85 -20.12
C ASP A 151 20.25 27.41 -19.60
N SER A 152 21.27 28.25 -19.83
CA SER A 152 22.66 28.13 -19.41
C SER A 152 23.29 29.53 -19.34
N PRO A 153 24.32 29.77 -18.51
CA PRO A 153 24.89 31.11 -18.33
C PRO A 153 25.21 31.89 -19.61
N ASP A 154 25.56 31.18 -20.71
CA ASP A 154 25.94 31.79 -22.00
C ASP A 154 24.77 31.95 -23.00
N SER A 155 23.54 31.65 -22.60
CA SER A 155 22.35 31.60 -23.49
C SER A 155 21.30 32.67 -23.18
N LEU A 156 21.71 33.75 -22.52
CA LEU A 156 20.81 34.83 -22.11
C LEU A 156 20.06 35.42 -23.32
N GLN A 157 18.76 35.56 -23.16
CA GLN A 157 17.90 36.40 -23.98
C GLN A 157 17.28 37.47 -23.12
N LEU A 158 17.30 38.71 -23.60
CA LEU A 158 16.78 39.90 -22.96
C LEU A 158 15.75 40.54 -23.89
N GLU A 159 14.54 40.77 -23.40
CA GLU A 159 13.51 41.58 -24.06
C GLU A 159 13.19 42.79 -23.18
N VAL A 160 13.35 43.99 -23.72
CA VAL A 160 12.98 45.24 -23.02
C VAL A 160 11.55 45.59 -23.37
N LYS A 161 10.67 45.61 -22.37
CA LYS A 161 9.25 45.95 -22.55
C LYS A 161 8.94 47.43 -22.35
N LYS A 162 9.71 48.09 -21.49
CA LYS A 162 9.55 49.51 -21.20
C LYS A 162 10.90 50.11 -20.86
N GLY A 163 11.19 51.30 -21.39
CA GLY A 163 12.45 51.99 -21.13
C GLY A 163 13.61 51.45 -21.97
N LYS A 164 14.81 51.46 -21.40
CA LYS A 164 16.04 51.02 -22.06
C LYS A 164 16.89 50.21 -21.09
N ALA A 165 17.55 49.17 -21.58
CA ALA A 165 18.46 48.36 -20.78
C ALA A 165 19.88 48.41 -21.36
N GLY A 166 20.89 48.57 -20.49
CA GLY A 166 22.28 48.37 -20.87
C GLY A 166 22.64 46.89 -20.76
N LEU A 167 23.29 46.33 -21.78
CA LEU A 167 23.76 44.94 -21.80
C LEU A 167 25.27 44.92 -22.03
N GLU A 168 26.02 44.42 -21.06
CA GLU A 168 27.47 44.37 -21.10
C GLU A 168 27.98 42.93 -21.06
N ARG A 169 28.89 42.58 -21.97
CA ARG A 169 29.56 41.26 -22.00
C ARG A 169 30.96 41.38 -22.58
N GLY A 170 31.97 40.84 -21.89
CA GLY A 170 33.34 40.80 -22.40
C GLY A 170 33.92 42.16 -22.79
N GLY A 171 33.47 43.26 -22.16
CA GLY A 171 33.86 44.63 -22.47
C GLY A 171 33.09 45.29 -23.63
N GLN A 172 32.17 44.59 -24.29
CA GLN A 172 31.20 45.18 -25.22
C GLN A 172 29.98 45.67 -24.43
N SER A 173 29.47 46.85 -24.76
CA SER A 173 28.29 47.46 -24.14
C SER A 173 27.29 47.85 -25.23
N ASN A 174 26.07 47.31 -25.14
CA ASN A 174 24.97 47.55 -26.08
C ASN A 174 23.77 48.12 -25.32
N GLU A 175 23.12 49.13 -25.90
CA GLU A 175 21.84 49.65 -25.39
C GLU A 175 20.69 48.95 -26.12
N ILE A 176 19.78 48.33 -25.36
CA ILE A 176 18.61 47.63 -25.89
C ILE A 176 17.38 48.51 -25.66
N SER A 177 16.70 48.87 -26.74
CA SER A 177 15.54 49.77 -26.70
C SER A 177 14.23 49.03 -26.42
N GLU A 178 13.20 49.78 -26.09
CA GLU A 178 11.84 49.24 -25.92
C GLU A 178 11.38 48.44 -27.16
N ASN A 179 10.78 47.27 -26.93
CA ASN A 179 10.34 46.32 -27.96
C ASN A 179 11.48 45.71 -28.79
N GLU A 180 12.70 45.71 -28.25
CA GLU A 180 13.87 45.03 -28.81
C GLU A 180 14.22 43.78 -27.99
N VAL A 181 14.76 42.78 -28.69
CA VAL A 181 15.27 41.54 -28.11
C VAL A 181 16.76 41.45 -28.40
N ALA A 182 17.56 41.22 -27.36
CA ALA A 182 18.95 40.83 -27.45
C ALA A 182 19.10 39.34 -27.14
N SER A 183 19.90 38.63 -27.92
CA SER A 183 20.24 37.23 -27.72
C SER A 183 21.74 37.01 -27.85
N LEU A 184 22.28 36.16 -27.00
CA LEU A 184 23.68 35.74 -27.09
C LEU A 184 23.85 34.62 -28.14
N ASP A 185 24.80 34.78 -29.05
CA ASP A 185 25.24 33.74 -29.99
C ASP A 185 26.76 33.59 -29.89
N GLY A 186 27.21 32.57 -29.15
CA GLY A 186 28.61 32.46 -28.75
C GLY A 186 29.02 33.64 -27.87
N SER A 187 29.98 34.45 -28.31
CA SER A 187 30.43 35.67 -27.63
C SER A 187 29.79 36.96 -28.16
N GLU A 188 29.00 36.91 -29.24
CA GLU A 188 28.39 38.09 -29.86
C GLU A 188 27.00 38.39 -29.28
N ILE A 189 26.68 39.69 -29.15
CA ILE A 189 25.34 40.18 -28.84
C ILE A 189 24.62 40.48 -30.15
N LYS A 190 23.53 39.75 -30.44
CA LYS A 190 22.65 40.02 -31.58
C LYS A 190 21.38 40.68 -31.10
N THR A 191 21.00 41.80 -31.71
CA THR A 191 19.75 42.51 -31.39
C THR A 191 18.79 42.51 -32.57
N ARG A 192 17.49 42.52 -32.27
CA ARG A 192 16.42 42.59 -33.27
C ARG A 192 15.13 43.17 -32.66
N PRO A 193 14.28 43.83 -33.45
CA PRO A 193 12.93 44.17 -33.00
C PRO A 193 12.10 42.90 -32.74
N VAL A 194 11.07 43.00 -31.90
CA VAL A 194 10.04 41.96 -31.77
C VAL A 194 9.25 41.82 -33.08
N SER A 195 9.00 40.59 -33.51
CA SER A 195 8.33 40.25 -34.77
C SER A 195 6.80 40.44 -34.73
N ALA A 196 6.23 40.52 -33.52
CA ALA A 196 4.84 40.82 -33.28
C ALA A 196 4.66 41.41 -31.87
N THR A 197 3.65 42.26 -31.71
CA THR A 197 3.26 42.82 -30.41
C THR A 197 2.16 41.95 -29.80
N LEU A 198 2.43 41.37 -28.63
CA LEU A 198 1.48 40.55 -27.88
C LEU A 198 0.65 41.46 -26.95
N VAL A 199 -0.67 41.51 -27.12
CA VAL A 199 -1.54 42.52 -26.52
C VAL A 199 -2.23 42.02 -25.26
N GLU A 200 -2.93 40.88 -25.34
CA GLU A 200 -3.59 40.25 -24.20
C GLU A 200 -3.54 38.72 -24.33
N PRO A 201 -3.50 37.96 -23.22
CA PRO A 201 -3.29 38.42 -21.85
C PRO A 201 -1.95 39.14 -21.67
N ALA A 202 -1.88 40.08 -20.72
CA ALA A 202 -0.63 40.78 -20.42
C ALA A 202 0.44 39.78 -19.94
N ASP A 203 1.72 40.12 -20.07
CA ASP A 203 2.78 39.21 -19.65
C ASP A 203 2.73 38.93 -18.14
N GLY A 204 2.49 37.66 -17.81
CA GLY A 204 2.27 37.14 -16.47
C GLY A 204 1.08 37.76 -15.76
N GLU A 205 0.04 38.04 -16.53
CA GLU A 205 -1.30 38.24 -16.02
C GLU A 205 -1.70 37.04 -15.14
N ARG A 206 -2.32 37.36 -14.01
CA ARG A 206 -2.89 36.38 -13.09
C ARG A 206 -4.40 36.57 -13.09
N ARG A 207 -5.13 35.52 -13.42
CA ARG A 207 -6.59 35.55 -13.49
C ARG A 207 -7.18 34.46 -12.64
N ILE A 208 -8.13 34.84 -11.79
CA ILE A 208 -8.84 33.91 -10.93
C ILE A 208 -9.98 33.28 -11.72
N ILE A 209 -10.12 31.96 -11.59
CA ILE A 209 -11.20 31.20 -12.22
C ILE A 209 -12.00 30.46 -11.14
N GLU A 210 -13.32 30.51 -11.26
CA GLU A 210 -14.22 29.78 -10.35
C GLU A 210 -14.63 28.42 -10.93
N ALA A 211 -14.79 28.34 -12.25
CA ALA A 211 -15.07 27.09 -12.97
C ALA A 211 -13.77 26.36 -13.34
N ASP A 212 -13.88 25.05 -13.59
CA ASP A 212 -12.74 24.20 -13.99
C ASP A 212 -12.01 24.69 -15.24
N LYS A 213 -12.71 25.41 -16.12
CA LYS A 213 -12.16 26.06 -17.31
C LYS A 213 -12.69 27.48 -17.43
N SER A 214 -11.82 28.39 -17.89
CA SER A 214 -12.16 29.77 -18.22
C SER A 214 -11.76 30.07 -19.66
N ARG A 215 -12.57 30.86 -20.37
CA ARG A 215 -12.23 31.33 -21.72
C ARG A 215 -11.22 32.47 -21.63
N VAL A 216 -10.12 32.30 -22.35
CA VAL A 216 -9.03 33.27 -22.44
C VAL A 216 -8.87 33.68 -23.89
N LEU A 217 -9.06 34.99 -24.13
CA LEU A 217 -8.79 35.60 -25.42
C LEU A 217 -7.32 36.00 -25.48
N PHE A 218 -6.62 35.45 -26.46
CA PHE A 218 -5.27 35.82 -26.85
C PHE A 218 -5.35 36.76 -28.04
N ARG A 219 -4.63 37.88 -28.00
CA ARG A 219 -4.64 38.91 -29.05
C ARG A 219 -3.25 39.46 -29.31
N TRP A 220 -2.93 39.68 -30.58
CA TRP A 220 -1.64 40.22 -31.01
C TRP A 220 -1.77 41.04 -32.29
N THR A 221 -0.75 41.85 -32.56
CA THR A 221 -0.59 42.63 -33.79
C THR A 221 0.66 42.19 -34.53
N THR A 222 0.55 41.87 -35.82
CA THR A 222 1.68 41.47 -36.66
C THR A 222 1.44 41.88 -38.11
N ALA A 223 2.52 42.16 -38.85
CA ALA A 223 2.45 42.51 -40.27
C ALA A 223 2.26 41.30 -41.20
N LYS A 224 2.56 40.09 -40.73
CA LYS A 224 2.53 38.85 -41.53
C LYS A 224 1.57 37.83 -40.92
N PRO A 225 0.99 36.91 -41.72
CA PRO A 225 0.28 35.76 -41.17
C PRO A 225 1.15 35.02 -40.15
N ALA A 226 0.56 34.56 -39.06
CA ALA A 226 1.32 33.99 -37.97
C ALA A 226 0.68 32.71 -37.40
N LYS A 227 1.51 31.89 -36.77
CA LYS A 227 1.10 30.73 -36.02
C LYS A 227 1.06 31.07 -34.53
N PHE A 228 -0.07 30.84 -33.88
CA PHE A 228 -0.23 30.93 -32.44
C PHE A 228 0.25 29.62 -31.79
N GLU A 229 1.01 29.73 -30.70
CA GLU A 229 1.45 28.59 -29.89
C GLU A 229 1.15 28.84 -28.41
N LEU A 230 0.56 27.85 -27.74
CA LEU A 230 0.32 27.82 -26.30
C LEU A 230 0.98 26.56 -25.73
N SER A 231 1.69 26.69 -24.61
CA SER A 231 2.47 25.64 -23.97
C SER A 231 2.28 25.66 -22.45
N ARG A 232 2.50 24.50 -21.80
CA ARG A 232 2.62 24.40 -20.34
C ARG A 232 4.03 24.70 -19.85
N THR A 233 5.01 24.67 -20.74
CA THR A 233 6.40 25.00 -20.42
C THR A 233 6.89 26.17 -21.26
N ARG A 234 7.75 26.99 -20.66
CA ARG A 234 8.33 28.20 -21.26
C ARG A 234 9.16 27.93 -22.50
N ASP A 235 9.85 26.78 -22.53
CA ASP A 235 10.67 26.34 -23.65
C ASP A 235 9.87 25.74 -24.83
N PHE A 236 8.53 25.71 -24.71
CA PHE A 236 7.61 25.14 -25.70
C PHE A 236 7.86 23.65 -25.98
N ARG A 237 8.41 22.89 -25.03
CA ARG A 237 8.45 21.41 -25.13
C ARG A 237 7.09 20.76 -24.85
N ALA A 238 6.22 21.41 -24.07
CA ALA A 238 4.89 20.93 -23.72
C ALA A 238 3.77 21.75 -24.37
N ILE A 239 3.74 21.78 -25.71
CA ILE A 239 2.72 22.51 -26.49
C ILE A 239 1.32 21.92 -26.23
N VAL A 240 0.39 22.79 -25.82
CA VAL A 240 -1.04 22.51 -25.62
C VAL A 240 -1.82 22.79 -26.91
N MET A 241 -1.48 23.87 -27.61
CA MET A 241 -2.16 24.30 -28.83
C MET A 241 -1.17 24.93 -29.80
N SER A 242 -1.28 24.62 -31.09
CA SER A 242 -0.54 25.28 -32.16
C SER A 242 -1.41 25.37 -33.40
N GLN A 243 -1.70 26.58 -33.87
CA GLN A 243 -2.54 26.79 -35.05
C GLN A 243 -2.21 28.10 -35.77
N PRO A 244 -2.38 28.16 -37.11
CA PRO A 244 -2.45 29.44 -37.81
C PRO A 244 -3.61 30.28 -37.27
N ALA A 245 -3.38 31.58 -37.08
CA ALA A 245 -4.42 32.50 -36.63
C ALA A 245 -4.10 33.94 -37.02
N THR A 246 -5.15 34.77 -37.11
CA THR A 246 -5.03 36.18 -37.52
C THR A 246 -5.44 37.09 -36.37
N GLY A 247 -4.45 37.58 -35.63
CA GLY A 247 -4.63 38.62 -34.61
C GLY A 247 -5.28 38.17 -33.30
N SER A 248 -6.02 37.06 -33.26
CA SER A 248 -6.56 36.52 -32.01
C SER A 248 -6.92 35.04 -32.04
N VAL A 249 -6.99 34.44 -30.84
CA VAL A 249 -7.44 33.07 -30.54
C VAL A 249 -8.16 33.06 -29.19
N ASP A 250 -9.33 32.45 -29.08
CA ASP A 250 -10.06 32.28 -27.81
C ASP A 250 -10.11 30.80 -27.42
N LEU A 251 -9.58 30.46 -26.25
CA LEU A 251 -9.47 29.08 -25.77
C LEU A 251 -10.06 28.88 -24.37
N PRO A 252 -10.78 27.76 -24.13
CA PRO A 252 -11.15 27.34 -22.79
C PRO A 252 -9.97 26.64 -22.09
N LEU A 253 -9.39 27.29 -21.09
CA LEU A 253 -8.22 26.82 -20.37
C LEU A 253 -8.54 26.49 -18.92
N SER A 254 -7.98 25.38 -18.41
CA SER A 254 -8.05 25.03 -16.99
C SER A 254 -7.00 25.80 -16.18
N SER A 255 -7.09 25.76 -14.86
CA SER A 255 -6.10 26.39 -13.97
C SER A 255 -4.65 25.91 -14.23
N GLY A 256 -3.71 26.78 -13.88
CA GLY A 256 -2.27 26.59 -13.99
C GLY A 256 -1.58 27.66 -14.85
N VAL A 257 -0.27 27.48 -14.99
CA VAL A 257 0.61 28.37 -15.74
C VAL A 257 0.63 27.97 -17.21
N TYR A 258 0.57 28.95 -18.09
CA TYR A 258 0.71 28.81 -19.54
C TYR A 258 1.70 29.82 -20.09
N PHE A 259 2.39 29.41 -21.14
CA PHE A 259 3.24 30.26 -21.95
C PHE A 259 2.69 30.33 -23.36
N TRP A 260 2.56 31.53 -23.91
CA TRP A 260 2.05 31.72 -25.25
C TRP A 260 2.96 32.63 -26.07
N ARG A 261 3.04 32.35 -27.36
CA ARG A 261 3.82 33.13 -28.32
C ARG A 261 3.20 33.07 -29.70
N VAL A 262 3.69 33.94 -30.58
CA VAL A 262 3.29 33.99 -31.97
C VAL A 262 4.53 33.85 -32.84
N VAL A 263 4.39 33.12 -33.95
CA VAL A 263 5.45 32.89 -34.94
C VAL A 263 5.00 33.45 -36.29
N PRO A 264 5.35 34.70 -36.62
CA PRO A 264 5.06 35.28 -37.93
C PRO A 264 5.80 34.55 -39.07
N ALA A 265 5.20 34.49 -40.25
CA ALA A 265 5.74 33.75 -41.39
C ALA A 265 7.13 34.28 -41.81
N GLY A 266 8.12 33.39 -41.81
CA GLY A 266 9.51 33.71 -42.19
C GLY A 266 10.27 34.54 -41.15
N GLU A 267 9.77 34.64 -39.91
CA GLU A 267 10.41 35.36 -38.81
C GLU A 267 10.61 34.46 -37.59
N GLN A 268 11.44 34.91 -36.64
CA GLN A 268 11.59 34.23 -35.37
C GLN A 268 10.32 34.37 -34.51
N ALA A 269 10.09 33.38 -33.67
CA ALA A 269 9.05 33.43 -32.65
C ALA A 269 9.24 34.65 -31.74
N THR A 270 8.13 35.24 -31.30
CA THR A 270 8.17 36.24 -30.22
C THR A 270 8.69 35.61 -28.94
N PRO A 271 9.35 36.38 -28.05
CA PRO A 271 9.51 35.97 -26.67
C PRO A 271 8.15 35.57 -26.08
N PRO A 272 8.08 34.50 -25.27
CA PRO A 272 6.81 34.05 -24.74
C PRO A 272 6.30 34.96 -23.63
N ARG A 273 4.97 35.04 -23.54
CA ARG A 273 4.24 35.69 -22.45
C ARG A 273 3.67 34.63 -21.54
N SER A 274 3.70 34.89 -20.23
CA SER A 274 3.13 33.99 -19.23
C SER A 274 1.68 34.36 -18.90
N LEU A 275 0.88 33.38 -18.49
CA LEU A 275 -0.48 33.56 -17.97
C LEU A 275 -0.70 32.53 -16.86
N SER A 276 -1.14 33.01 -15.70
CA SER A 276 -1.46 32.16 -14.55
C SER A 276 -2.96 32.17 -14.27
N LEU A 277 -3.60 31.04 -14.50
CA LEU A 277 -5.01 30.82 -14.16
C LEU A 277 -5.11 30.19 -12.77
N LEU A 278 -5.52 30.98 -11.78
CA LEU A 278 -5.58 30.57 -10.38
C LEU A 278 -6.98 30.04 -10.05
N GLN A 279 -7.09 28.77 -9.65
CA GLN A 279 -8.37 28.21 -9.22
C GLN A 279 -8.75 28.78 -7.86
N LYS A 280 -9.94 29.38 -7.75
CA LYS A 280 -10.48 29.79 -6.46
C LYS A 280 -10.72 28.57 -5.58
N ARG A 281 -10.12 28.53 -4.38
CA ARG A 281 -10.23 27.39 -3.44
C ARG A 281 -10.66 27.84 -2.05
N GLY A 282 -11.56 27.07 -1.44
CA GLY A 282 -12.02 27.28 -0.06
C GLY A 282 -11.35 26.34 0.93
N VAL A 283 -11.23 26.78 2.18
CA VAL A 283 -10.76 25.92 3.27
C VAL A 283 -11.80 24.84 3.58
N VAL A 284 -11.38 23.58 3.61
CA VAL A 284 -12.21 22.42 3.99
C VAL A 284 -11.92 22.04 5.43
N LEU A 285 -12.95 21.87 6.25
CA LEU A 285 -12.83 21.50 7.65
C LEU A 285 -12.79 19.98 7.83
N HIS A 286 -11.86 19.47 8.64
CA HIS A 286 -11.69 18.03 8.88
C HIS A 286 -12.11 17.62 10.30
N SER A 287 -11.70 18.37 11.32
CA SER A 287 -12.09 18.13 12.71
C SER A 287 -12.22 19.45 13.47
N PRO A 288 -13.20 19.61 14.38
CA PRO A 288 -14.34 18.70 14.59
C PRO A 288 -15.26 18.61 13.37
N GLN A 289 -15.77 17.40 13.10
CA GLN A 289 -16.77 17.20 12.04
C GLN A 289 -18.08 17.92 12.41
N ASN A 290 -18.86 18.29 11.39
CA ASN A 290 -20.13 18.97 11.59
C ASN A 290 -21.11 18.13 12.44
N GLY A 291 -21.69 18.72 13.47
CA GLY A 291 -22.59 18.06 14.42
C GLY A 291 -21.91 17.13 15.42
N ARG A 292 -20.57 17.15 15.55
CA ARG A 292 -19.85 16.26 16.47
C ARG A 292 -20.13 16.61 17.95
N THR A 293 -20.46 15.62 18.76
CA THR A 293 -20.44 15.77 20.23
C THR A 293 -19.12 15.24 20.82
N LEU A 294 -18.48 16.05 21.64
CA LEU A 294 -17.23 15.78 22.36
C LEU A 294 -17.54 15.71 23.86
N PRO A 295 -17.53 14.51 24.45
CA PRO A 295 -17.77 14.37 25.89
C PRO A 295 -16.58 14.86 26.72
N VAL A 296 -16.86 15.58 27.81
CA VAL A 296 -15.85 16.07 28.76
C VAL A 296 -16.31 15.92 30.21
N ARG A 297 -15.36 15.69 31.12
CA ARG A 297 -15.60 15.62 32.58
C ARG A 297 -15.20 16.91 33.29
N GLY A 298 -14.05 17.47 32.89
CA GLY A 298 -13.49 18.70 33.45
C GLY A 298 -14.23 19.98 33.03
N ALA A 299 -13.69 21.11 33.48
CA ALA A 299 -14.21 22.42 33.12
C ALA A 299 -14.02 22.76 31.63
N GLU A 300 -13.06 22.13 30.96
CA GLU A 300 -12.73 22.37 29.56
C GLU A 300 -12.32 21.07 28.85
N ALA A 301 -12.63 20.97 27.55
CA ALA A 301 -12.18 19.93 26.64
C ALA A 301 -11.06 20.47 25.75
N SER A 302 -9.98 19.70 25.58
CA SER A 302 -8.96 20.02 24.57
C SER A 302 -9.46 19.61 23.18
N VAL A 303 -10.00 20.58 22.44
CA VAL A 303 -10.59 20.36 21.11
C VAL A 303 -9.52 20.57 20.04
N GLN A 304 -9.32 19.55 19.20
CA GLN A 304 -8.39 19.58 18.08
C GLN A 304 -9.10 20.02 16.79
N PHE A 305 -8.65 21.13 16.24
CA PHE A 305 -9.10 21.73 15.00
C PHE A 305 -8.13 21.39 13.86
N SER A 306 -8.64 20.88 12.74
CA SER A 306 -7.84 20.61 11.54
C SER A 306 -8.60 20.92 10.25
N TRP A 307 -7.87 21.38 9.24
CA TRP A 307 -8.42 21.85 7.96
C TRP A 307 -7.43 21.66 6.80
N SER A 308 -7.89 21.89 5.57
CA SER A 308 -7.06 21.76 4.36
C SER A 308 -6.09 22.93 4.19
N GLN A 309 -4.86 22.65 3.73
CA GLN A 309 -3.92 23.68 3.29
C GLN A 309 -4.35 24.29 1.95
N LEU A 310 -4.08 25.58 1.75
CA LEU A 310 -4.26 26.32 0.50
C LEU A 310 -2.91 26.91 0.10
N ASP A 311 -2.50 26.72 -1.16
CA ASP A 311 -1.17 27.13 -1.64
C ASP A 311 -0.94 28.65 -1.55
N LEU A 312 -2.01 29.43 -1.76
CA LEU A 312 -1.99 30.89 -1.72
C LEU A 312 -2.22 31.47 -0.32
N ALA A 313 -2.46 30.66 0.71
CA ALA A 313 -2.67 31.14 2.08
C ALA A 313 -1.34 31.17 2.87
N SER A 314 -1.04 32.32 3.49
CA SER A 314 0.13 32.49 4.36
C SER A 314 -0.13 32.06 5.81
N SER A 315 -1.37 32.23 6.27
CA SER A 315 -1.85 31.79 7.58
C SER A 315 -3.36 31.59 7.58
N TYR A 316 -3.89 31.15 8.72
CA TYR A 316 -5.31 30.90 8.93
C TYR A 316 -5.78 31.58 10.20
N GLN A 317 -6.96 32.19 10.16
CA GLN A 317 -7.68 32.68 11.32
C GLN A 317 -8.81 31.70 11.64
N ILE A 318 -8.72 31.05 12.78
CA ILE A 318 -9.73 30.11 13.28
C ILE A 318 -10.66 30.90 14.18
N ILE A 319 -11.97 30.81 13.94
CA ILE A 319 -12.99 31.51 14.72
C ILE A 319 -13.93 30.46 15.28
N VAL A 320 -14.11 30.44 16.60
CA VAL A 320 -15.08 29.60 17.32
C VAL A 320 -16.08 30.53 18.01
N SER A 321 -17.37 30.35 17.75
CA SER A 321 -18.47 31.18 18.23
C SER A 321 -19.60 30.34 18.83
N ARG A 322 -20.55 30.97 19.54
CA ARG A 322 -21.78 30.30 20.05
C ARG A 322 -22.94 30.34 19.07
N ASP A 323 -22.84 31.15 18.02
CA ASP A 323 -23.82 31.30 16.96
C ASP A 323 -23.20 31.07 15.58
N ALA A 324 -24.04 30.69 14.61
CA ALA A 324 -23.60 30.39 13.25
C ALA A 324 -23.16 31.64 12.45
N ALA A 325 -23.62 32.84 12.81
CA ALA A 325 -23.22 34.08 12.13
C ALA A 325 -21.79 34.50 12.54
N GLY A 326 -21.31 34.02 13.68
CA GLY A 326 -19.99 34.32 14.21
C GLY A 326 -19.93 35.68 14.91
N SER A 327 -21.04 36.08 15.54
CA SER A 327 -21.15 37.35 16.27
C SER A 327 -20.73 37.23 17.74
N ASP A 328 -21.02 36.11 18.40
CA ASP A 328 -20.59 35.77 19.76
C ASP A 328 -19.34 34.88 19.68
N ILE A 329 -18.19 35.52 19.41
CA ILE A 329 -16.89 34.85 19.32
C ILE A 329 -16.42 34.44 20.71
N VAL A 330 -16.14 33.16 20.89
CA VAL A 330 -15.61 32.57 22.12
C VAL A 330 -14.09 32.51 22.06
N ARG A 331 -13.54 32.10 20.92
CA ARG A 331 -12.09 32.04 20.66
C ARG A 331 -11.79 32.44 19.23
N GLN A 332 -10.66 33.11 19.06
CA GLN A 332 -10.11 33.43 17.76
C GLN A 332 -8.59 33.35 17.83
N GLU A 333 -8.00 32.54 16.96
CA GLU A 333 -6.56 32.28 16.96
C GLU A 333 -6.01 32.33 15.53
N SER A 334 -4.74 32.69 15.39
CA SER A 334 -4.03 32.63 14.12
C SER A 334 -3.08 31.44 14.10
N ALA A 335 -3.04 30.69 13.00
CA ALA A 335 -2.16 29.54 12.84
C ALA A 335 -1.44 29.57 11.48
N HIS A 336 -0.15 29.23 11.51
CA HIS A 336 0.66 28.98 10.31
C HIS A 336 0.70 27.50 9.90
N THR A 337 0.04 26.65 10.68
CA THR A 337 -0.16 25.21 10.42
C THR A 337 -1.64 24.97 10.11
N THR A 338 -1.98 23.73 9.74
CA THR A 338 -3.36 23.28 9.48
C THR A 338 -3.96 22.51 10.66
N LEU A 339 -3.34 22.65 11.84
CA LEU A 339 -3.68 21.93 13.05
C LEU A 339 -3.50 22.84 14.26
N LEU A 340 -4.55 22.95 15.09
CA LEU A 340 -4.53 23.74 16.32
C LEU A 340 -5.37 23.05 17.41
N THR A 341 -4.90 23.04 18.65
CA THR A 341 -5.66 22.53 19.79
C THR A 341 -6.03 23.67 20.72
N MET A 342 -7.30 23.77 21.10
CA MET A 342 -7.80 24.82 21.99
C MET A 342 -8.63 24.21 23.14
N PRO A 343 -8.46 24.68 24.39
CA PRO A 343 -9.37 24.33 25.47
C PRO A 343 -10.69 25.08 25.32
N LEU A 344 -11.81 24.36 25.41
CA LEU A 344 -13.16 24.93 25.34
C LEU A 344 -14.06 24.36 26.44
N PRO A 345 -14.82 25.19 27.17
CA PRO A 345 -15.75 24.72 28.17
C PRO A 345 -16.93 23.95 27.53
N PRO A 346 -17.77 23.27 28.33
CA PRO A 346 -19.02 22.71 27.85
C PRO A 346 -19.91 23.76 27.19
N GLY A 347 -20.46 23.45 26.01
CA GLY A 347 -21.26 24.36 25.23
C GLY A 347 -21.48 23.90 23.78
N ASN A 348 -22.38 24.58 23.08
CA ASN A 348 -22.58 24.42 21.64
C ASN A 348 -21.75 25.48 20.92
N TYR A 349 -20.99 25.05 19.92
CA TYR A 349 -20.08 25.91 19.18
C TYR A 349 -20.29 25.79 17.69
N PHE A 350 -20.00 26.90 17.01
CA PHE A 350 -19.84 26.99 15.57
C PHE A 350 -18.39 27.39 15.31
N TRP A 351 -17.79 26.88 14.26
CA TRP A 351 -16.44 27.26 13.90
C TRP A 351 -16.24 27.34 12.39
N ARG A 352 -15.30 28.20 12.02
CA ARG A 352 -14.87 28.40 10.64
C ARG A 352 -13.40 28.81 10.61
N VAL A 353 -12.80 28.63 9.44
CA VAL A 353 -11.41 29.02 9.18
C VAL A 353 -11.39 29.99 8.01
N LYS A 354 -10.75 31.15 8.21
CA LYS A 354 -10.51 32.14 7.17
C LYS A 354 -9.03 32.10 6.76
N PRO A 355 -8.70 31.86 5.48
CA PRO A 355 -7.34 31.97 5.02
C PRO A 355 -6.92 33.45 4.94
N VAL A 356 -5.67 33.73 5.26
CA VAL A 356 -5.01 35.03 5.01
C VAL A 356 -4.15 34.86 3.76
N SER A 357 -4.35 35.71 2.76
CA SER A 357 -3.66 35.63 1.46
C SER A 357 -3.45 37.02 0.87
N SER A 358 -2.34 37.23 0.14
CA SER A 358 -2.14 38.44 -0.68
C SER A 358 -3.07 38.48 -1.90
N VAL A 359 -3.63 37.33 -2.29
CA VAL A 359 -4.59 37.20 -3.40
C VAL A 359 -5.95 36.79 -2.83
N ALA A 360 -6.55 37.69 -2.04
CA ALA A 360 -7.75 37.39 -1.25
C ALA A 360 -8.93 36.83 -2.07
N GLU A 361 -9.06 37.24 -3.33
CA GLU A 361 -10.13 36.78 -4.23
C GLU A 361 -9.97 35.30 -4.67
N ALA A 362 -8.74 34.76 -4.62
CA ALA A 362 -8.42 33.39 -5.02
C ALA A 362 -8.65 32.36 -3.89
N VAL A 363 -8.90 32.83 -2.66
CA VAL A 363 -9.15 31.98 -1.51
C VAL A 363 -10.51 32.31 -0.89
N SER A 364 -11.15 31.32 -0.28
CA SER A 364 -12.40 31.55 0.46
C SER A 364 -12.38 30.91 1.84
N ALA A 365 -13.12 31.52 2.76
CA ALA A 365 -13.36 30.95 4.08
C ALA A 365 -14.03 29.57 3.96
N SER A 366 -13.87 28.77 5.00
CA SER A 366 -14.59 27.51 5.11
C SER A 366 -16.09 27.71 5.27
N ALA A 367 -16.85 26.65 5.03
CA ALA A 367 -18.19 26.52 5.59
C ALA A 367 -18.14 26.61 7.14
N VAL A 368 -19.28 26.92 7.76
CA VAL A 368 -19.43 26.93 9.22
C VAL A 368 -19.86 25.53 9.66
N ASN A 369 -19.05 24.88 10.50
CA ASN A 369 -19.42 23.62 11.14
C ASN A 369 -19.87 23.88 12.58
N SER A 370 -20.78 23.05 13.09
CA SER A 370 -21.13 23.03 14.51
C SER A 370 -20.54 21.82 15.22
N PHE A 371 -20.34 21.93 16.54
CA PHE A 371 -20.02 20.81 17.43
C PHE A 371 -20.48 21.15 18.85
N GLU A 372 -20.63 20.13 19.68
CA GLU A 372 -21.04 20.25 21.09
C GLU A 372 -19.91 19.72 21.96
N VAL A 373 -19.48 20.52 22.94
CA VAL A 373 -18.69 20.01 24.08
C VAL A 373 -19.69 19.68 25.19
N LYS A 374 -19.92 18.39 25.40
CA LYS A 374 -20.95 17.92 26.34
C LYS A 374 -20.33 17.50 27.65
N ARG A 375 -20.69 18.19 28.74
CA ARG A 375 -20.33 17.73 30.08
C ARG A 375 -21.07 16.43 30.39
N LEU A 376 -20.33 15.42 30.83
CA LEU A 376 -20.91 14.18 31.33
C LEU A 376 -20.93 14.22 32.86
N GLU A 377 -22.13 14.07 33.43
CA GLU A 377 -22.32 13.90 34.88
C GLU A 377 -21.88 12.50 35.35
N LYS A 378 -22.00 11.49 34.48
CA LYS A 378 -21.52 10.13 34.72
C LYS A 378 -20.75 9.62 33.50
N MET A 379 -19.58 9.03 33.74
CA MET A 379 -18.81 8.39 32.68
C MET A 379 -19.55 7.16 32.13
N PRO A 380 -19.70 7.01 30.80
CA PRO A 380 -20.09 5.73 30.25
C PRO A 380 -19.01 4.71 30.60
N PRO A 381 -19.39 3.50 31.04
CA PRO A 381 -18.43 2.48 31.39
C PRO A 381 -17.54 2.14 30.18
N PRO A 382 -16.24 1.95 30.37
CA PRO A 382 -15.36 1.50 29.31
C PRO A 382 -15.84 0.15 28.77
N VAL A 383 -15.59 -0.11 27.49
CA VAL A 383 -15.99 -1.37 26.84
C VAL A 383 -14.77 -2.26 26.72
N PRO A 384 -14.68 -3.37 27.48
CA PRO A 384 -13.59 -4.32 27.33
C PRO A 384 -13.67 -5.00 25.97
N VAL A 385 -12.52 -5.19 25.32
CA VAL A 385 -12.42 -5.74 23.95
C VAL A 385 -11.69 -7.07 23.94
N ALA A 386 -10.51 -7.14 24.56
CA ALA A 386 -9.68 -8.34 24.56
C ALA A 386 -8.92 -8.46 25.89
N PRO A 387 -8.70 -9.68 26.42
CA PRO A 387 -9.12 -10.98 25.88
C PRO A 387 -10.62 -11.28 26.09
N ALA A 388 -11.25 -12.01 25.17
CA ALA A 388 -12.66 -12.37 25.22
C ALA A 388 -12.86 -13.88 24.91
N GLY A 389 -13.06 -14.71 25.92
CA GLY A 389 -13.21 -16.17 25.78
C GLY A 389 -11.97 -16.90 25.28
N ALA A 390 -10.82 -16.21 25.19
CA ALA A 390 -9.58 -16.77 24.68
C ALA A 390 -8.89 -17.67 25.72
N THR A 391 -8.13 -18.66 25.25
CA THR A 391 -7.31 -19.53 26.09
C THR A 391 -5.83 -19.22 25.85
N PHE A 392 -5.06 -19.07 26.93
CA PHE A 392 -3.64 -18.76 26.89
C PHE A 392 -2.85 -19.80 27.66
N LEU A 393 -1.59 -19.99 27.26
CA LEU A 393 -0.66 -20.83 28.00
C LEU A 393 -0.06 -20.06 29.17
N GLN A 394 -0.06 -20.68 30.36
CA GLN A 394 0.50 -20.13 31.59
C GLN A 394 1.91 -19.57 31.41
N ARG A 395 2.80 -20.35 30.77
CA ARG A 395 4.20 -19.94 30.52
C ARG A 395 4.29 -18.72 29.60
N VAL A 396 3.47 -18.66 28.54
CA VAL A 396 3.47 -17.53 27.59
C VAL A 396 3.02 -16.24 28.28
N VAL A 397 1.98 -16.31 29.11
CA VAL A 397 1.52 -15.15 29.90
C VAL A 397 2.57 -14.72 30.93
N ALA A 398 3.29 -15.66 31.54
CA ALA A 398 4.35 -15.35 32.49
C ALA A 398 5.57 -14.65 31.84
N GLU A 399 6.00 -15.11 30.64
CA GLU A 399 7.22 -14.61 29.98
C GLU A 399 6.95 -13.39 29.08
N LYS A 400 5.97 -13.51 28.17
CA LYS A 400 5.67 -12.51 27.14
C LYS A 400 4.60 -11.51 27.60
N GLY A 401 3.72 -11.92 28.50
CA GLY A 401 2.59 -11.13 28.96
C GLY A 401 1.36 -11.26 28.06
N MET A 402 0.25 -10.72 28.55
CA MET A 402 -1.04 -10.71 27.88
C MET A 402 -1.62 -9.30 27.88
N VAL A 403 -2.16 -8.88 26.74
CA VAL A 403 -2.72 -7.54 26.57
C VAL A 403 -4.21 -7.55 26.90
N PHE A 404 -4.59 -6.64 27.78
CA PHE A 404 -5.97 -6.24 28.03
C PHE A 404 -6.24 -4.96 27.25
N ALA A 405 -7.21 -4.96 26.34
CA ALA A 405 -7.56 -3.82 25.51
C ALA A 405 -9.02 -3.43 25.75
N TYR A 406 -9.29 -2.13 25.81
CA TYR A 406 -10.63 -1.60 26.04
C TYR A 406 -10.84 -0.28 25.29
N LYS A 407 -12.09 0.03 24.96
CA LYS A 407 -12.49 1.30 24.36
C LYS A 407 -13.06 2.22 25.43
N SER A 408 -12.68 3.49 25.40
CA SER A 408 -13.34 4.54 26.16
C SER A 408 -13.70 5.72 25.28
N THR A 409 -14.79 6.41 25.63
CA THR A 409 -15.25 7.62 24.96
C THR A 409 -14.48 8.87 25.38
N ILE A 410 -13.74 8.83 26.49
CA ILE A 410 -12.97 9.97 27.01
C ILE A 410 -11.48 9.63 26.93
N GLN A 411 -10.75 10.43 26.15
CA GLN A 411 -9.30 10.31 26.01
C GLN A 411 -8.57 10.94 27.21
N GLY A 412 -7.46 10.35 27.64
CA GLY A 412 -6.58 10.91 28.67
C GLY A 412 -6.96 10.62 30.13
N GLU A 413 -8.11 9.97 30.37
CA GLU A 413 -8.54 9.56 31.71
C GLU A 413 -7.76 8.32 32.22
N ARG A 414 -7.69 8.17 33.55
CA ARG A 414 -7.08 7.01 34.21
C ARG A 414 -8.12 5.91 34.44
N TYR A 415 -7.77 4.68 34.07
CA TYR A 415 -8.61 3.50 34.27
C TYR A 415 -7.85 2.45 35.08
N THR A 416 -8.59 1.55 35.75
CA THR A 416 -7.99 0.43 36.49
C THR A 416 -8.47 -0.90 35.91
N VAL A 417 -7.56 -1.72 35.42
CA VAL A 417 -7.85 -3.08 34.95
C VAL A 417 -7.77 -4.04 36.13
N GLN A 418 -8.85 -4.77 36.37
CA GLN A 418 -8.93 -5.81 37.39
C GLN A 418 -9.04 -7.19 36.76
N VAL A 419 -8.33 -8.17 37.32
CA VAL A 419 -8.42 -9.59 36.97
C VAL A 419 -8.69 -10.39 38.23
N SER A 420 -9.64 -11.31 38.21
CA SER A 420 -10.01 -12.18 39.34
C SER A 420 -10.33 -13.60 38.88
N SER A 421 -10.21 -14.58 39.77
CA SER A 421 -10.74 -15.94 39.57
C SER A 421 -12.25 -16.04 39.86
N ASP A 422 -12.85 -14.99 40.43
CA ASP A 422 -14.29 -14.89 40.72
C ASP A 422 -14.94 -13.78 39.89
N ALA A 423 -16.04 -14.10 39.20
CA ALA A 423 -16.79 -13.16 38.39
C ALA A 423 -17.40 -12.00 39.20
N LYS A 424 -17.51 -12.13 40.53
CA LYS A 424 -17.98 -11.06 41.42
C LYS A 424 -16.86 -10.11 41.89
N PHE A 425 -15.59 -10.42 41.57
CA PHE A 425 -14.42 -9.61 41.93
C PHE A 425 -14.29 -9.31 43.44
N GLY A 426 -14.61 -10.29 44.30
CA GLY A 426 -14.49 -10.11 45.75
C GLY A 426 -13.06 -9.81 46.20
N GLN A 427 -12.07 -10.54 45.64
CA GLN A 427 -10.65 -10.26 45.80
C GLN A 427 -9.95 -10.36 44.43
N PRO A 428 -9.73 -9.24 43.74
CA PRO A 428 -9.04 -9.26 42.46
C PRO A 428 -7.55 -9.62 42.64
N ILE A 429 -7.07 -10.52 41.79
CA ILE A 429 -5.68 -10.99 41.72
C ILE A 429 -4.77 -9.91 41.12
N VAL A 430 -5.34 -9.08 40.23
CA VAL A 430 -4.68 -7.93 39.60
C VAL A 430 -5.59 -6.73 39.72
N SER A 431 -5.02 -5.57 40.04
CA SER A 431 -5.70 -4.27 40.02
C SER A 431 -4.65 -3.22 39.67
N GLU A 432 -4.51 -2.90 38.39
CA GLU A 432 -3.44 -2.02 37.87
C GLU A 432 -4.04 -0.87 37.04
N SER A 433 -3.50 0.33 37.19
CA SER A 433 -4.01 1.53 36.50
C SER A 433 -3.24 1.86 35.23
N THR A 434 -3.93 2.37 34.21
CA THR A 434 -3.38 2.80 32.93
C THR A 434 -4.13 4.02 32.40
N THR A 435 -3.45 4.91 31.67
CA THR A 435 -4.05 6.03 30.93
C THR A 435 -4.16 5.75 29.43
N THR A 436 -3.68 4.58 29.01
CA THR A 436 -3.75 4.13 27.62
C THR A 436 -4.92 3.16 27.47
N GLY A 437 -5.52 3.03 26.29
CA GLY A 437 -6.63 2.09 26.04
C GLY A 437 -6.26 0.59 26.15
N SER A 438 -5.13 0.27 26.79
CA SER A 438 -4.63 -1.09 26.98
C SER A 438 -3.74 -1.24 28.21
N LEU A 439 -3.52 -2.48 28.66
CA LEU A 439 -2.57 -2.87 29.69
C LEU A 439 -1.89 -4.19 29.31
N LEU A 440 -0.56 -4.23 29.32
CA LEU A 440 0.20 -5.47 29.19
C LEU A 440 0.48 -6.06 30.57
N LEU A 441 -0.15 -7.19 30.90
CA LEU A 441 0.06 -7.91 32.15
C LEU A 441 1.07 -9.04 31.98
N LYS A 442 2.16 -9.01 32.75
CA LYS A 442 3.09 -10.15 32.90
C LYS A 442 2.94 -10.76 34.29
N ARG A 443 2.26 -11.91 34.38
CA ARG A 443 2.02 -12.57 35.67
C ARG A 443 1.88 -14.08 35.46
N ASN A 444 2.41 -14.86 36.41
CA ASN A 444 2.19 -16.30 36.44
C ASN A 444 0.79 -16.58 37.01
N LEU A 445 -0.18 -16.81 36.14
CA LEU A 445 -1.54 -17.19 36.50
C LEU A 445 -1.66 -18.72 36.46
N PRO A 446 -2.07 -19.39 37.55
CA PRO A 446 -2.36 -20.82 37.54
C PRO A 446 -3.39 -21.23 36.48
N GLU A 447 -3.46 -22.53 36.18
CA GLU A 447 -4.51 -23.06 35.32
C GLU A 447 -5.90 -22.79 35.90
N GLY A 448 -6.81 -22.27 35.08
CA GLY A 448 -8.14 -21.88 35.50
C GLY A 448 -8.79 -20.86 34.59
N THR A 449 -10.07 -20.55 34.87
CA THR A 449 -10.82 -19.48 34.20
C THR A 449 -10.75 -18.21 35.03
N TYR A 450 -10.45 -17.10 34.37
CA TYR A 450 -10.34 -15.78 34.97
C TYR A 450 -11.33 -14.82 34.35
N TYR A 451 -11.74 -13.84 35.14
CA TYR A 451 -12.63 -12.76 34.77
C TYR A 451 -11.87 -11.44 34.88
N TRP A 452 -12.14 -10.52 33.97
CA TRP A 452 -11.53 -9.21 34.03
C TRP A 452 -12.53 -8.12 33.66
N ARG A 453 -12.29 -6.94 34.22
CA ARG A 453 -13.08 -5.72 34.01
C ARG A 453 -12.17 -4.51 34.07
N VAL A 454 -12.67 -3.39 33.57
CA VAL A 454 -12.02 -2.08 33.64
C VAL A 454 -12.90 -1.17 34.47
N LEU A 455 -12.30 -0.47 35.43
CA LEU A 455 -12.97 0.52 36.26
C LEU A 455 -12.58 1.91 35.77
N THR A 456 -13.55 2.84 35.82
CA THR A 456 -13.24 4.27 35.73
C THR A 456 -12.47 4.72 36.98
N GLU A 457 -12.03 5.98 37.01
CA GLU A 457 -11.36 6.56 38.17
C GLU A 457 -12.25 6.54 39.43
N GLU A 458 -13.56 6.69 39.27
CA GLU A 458 -14.56 6.63 40.36
C GLU A 458 -14.91 5.20 40.80
N GLY A 459 -14.39 4.19 40.11
CA GLY A 459 -14.67 2.79 40.40
C GLY A 459 -15.93 2.24 39.74
N ASP A 460 -16.54 2.94 38.78
CA ASP A 460 -17.63 2.38 37.99
C ASP A 460 -17.10 1.23 37.10
N PRO A 461 -17.63 -0.01 37.24
CA PRO A 461 -17.11 -1.15 36.50
C PRO A 461 -17.65 -1.22 35.08
N SER A 462 -16.82 -1.70 34.15
CA SER A 462 -17.25 -2.17 32.84
C SER A 462 -18.06 -3.47 32.92
N GLY A 463 -18.56 -3.90 31.77
CA GLY A 463 -18.90 -5.32 31.57
C GLY A 463 -17.71 -6.23 31.88
N VAL A 464 -18.00 -7.51 32.14
CA VAL A 464 -16.98 -8.51 32.51
C VAL A 464 -16.72 -9.42 31.31
N LEU A 465 -15.46 -9.59 30.95
CA LEU A 465 -15.02 -10.61 30.01
C LEU A 465 -14.23 -11.69 30.74
N ASN A 466 -14.10 -12.86 30.12
CA ASN A 466 -13.35 -13.98 30.68
C ASN A 466 -12.26 -14.46 29.72
N PHE A 467 -11.28 -15.17 30.27
CA PHE A 467 -10.26 -15.92 29.53
C PHE A 467 -9.85 -17.14 30.36
N SER A 468 -9.22 -18.11 29.73
CA SER A 468 -8.71 -19.30 30.41
C SER A 468 -7.19 -19.39 30.33
N ILE A 469 -6.57 -19.88 31.39
CA ILE A 469 -5.16 -20.27 31.40
C ILE A 469 -5.08 -21.79 31.42
N ARG A 470 -4.18 -22.35 30.60
CA ARG A 470 -3.85 -23.78 30.56
C ARG A 470 -2.35 -23.97 30.75
N SER A 471 -1.99 -25.08 31.39
CA SER A 471 -0.59 -25.45 31.58
C SER A 471 0.05 -26.09 30.35
N LYS A 472 -0.75 -26.72 29.48
CA LYS A 472 -0.31 -27.42 28.25
C LYS A 472 -1.21 -27.11 27.06
N THR A 473 -0.65 -27.27 25.86
CA THR A 473 -1.38 -27.26 24.58
C THR A 473 -2.10 -28.58 24.32
N GLU A 474 -3.15 -28.53 23.51
CA GLU A 474 -3.78 -29.71 22.93
C GLU A 474 -3.25 -29.96 21.52
N VAL A 475 -2.94 -31.22 21.22
CA VAL A 475 -2.51 -31.69 19.90
C VAL A 475 -3.37 -32.90 19.53
N THR A 476 -4.06 -32.82 18.40
CA THR A 476 -4.95 -33.88 17.90
C THR A 476 -4.37 -34.52 16.65
N SER A 477 -4.27 -35.84 16.64
CA SER A 477 -3.88 -36.61 15.45
C SER A 477 -5.02 -36.63 14.43
N ILE A 478 -4.72 -36.36 13.16
CA ILE A 478 -5.72 -36.34 12.07
C ILE A 478 -5.54 -37.52 11.12
N PHE A 479 -4.30 -37.77 10.68
CA PHE A 479 -3.98 -38.83 9.75
C PHE A 479 -2.54 -39.30 9.96
N PRO A 480 -2.21 -40.60 9.86
CA PRO A 480 -3.10 -41.73 9.60
C PRO A 480 -4.17 -41.93 10.68
N VAL A 481 -5.35 -42.40 10.27
CA VAL A 481 -6.45 -42.69 11.22
C VAL A 481 -6.05 -43.89 12.08
N ALA A 482 -6.26 -43.78 13.40
CA ALA A 482 -5.97 -44.84 14.36
C ALA A 482 -6.60 -46.19 13.93
N ASP A 483 -5.82 -47.26 14.08
CA ASP A 483 -6.18 -48.65 13.77
C ASP A 483 -6.52 -48.93 12.29
N ARG A 484 -6.21 -48.01 11.37
CA ARG A 484 -6.43 -48.20 9.93
C ARG A 484 -5.12 -48.47 9.18
N SER A 485 -5.28 -49.00 7.96
CA SER A 485 -4.17 -49.19 7.03
C SER A 485 -4.06 -48.01 6.06
N VAL A 486 -2.84 -47.54 5.81
CA VAL A 486 -2.51 -46.61 4.73
C VAL A 486 -1.96 -47.45 3.58
N VAL A 487 -2.69 -47.47 2.46
CA VAL A 487 -2.28 -48.21 1.25
C VAL A 487 -1.59 -47.24 0.31
N LEU A 488 -0.32 -47.52 0.03
CA LEU A 488 0.56 -46.70 -0.79
C LEU A 488 0.81 -47.36 -2.15
N GLU A 489 1.06 -46.56 -3.16
CA GLU A 489 1.75 -47.03 -4.36
C GLU A 489 3.25 -47.24 -4.06
N ARG A 490 3.97 -47.93 -4.96
CA ARG A 490 5.41 -48.16 -4.75
C ARG A 490 6.17 -46.84 -4.64
N ASP A 491 7.07 -46.76 -3.66
CA ASP A 491 7.94 -45.62 -3.35
C ASP A 491 7.22 -44.33 -2.89
N GLU A 492 5.92 -44.39 -2.56
CA GLU A 492 5.16 -43.27 -2.02
C GLU A 492 5.46 -43.06 -0.51
N ALA A 493 5.41 -41.79 -0.06
CA ALA A 493 5.56 -41.45 1.34
C ALA A 493 4.20 -41.45 2.05
N VAL A 494 4.19 -41.80 3.33
CA VAL A 494 3.01 -41.65 4.20
C VAL A 494 2.85 -40.18 4.56
N ALA A 495 1.72 -39.59 4.20
CA ALA A 495 1.30 -38.32 4.75
C ALA A 495 0.94 -38.50 6.24
N VAL A 496 1.42 -37.61 7.10
CA VAL A 496 1.06 -37.54 8.51
C VAL A 496 0.55 -36.13 8.79
N ARG A 497 -0.60 -36.00 9.45
CA ARG A 497 -1.28 -34.74 9.72
C ARG A 497 -1.83 -34.71 11.14
N TRP A 498 -1.79 -33.54 11.74
CA TRP A 498 -2.26 -33.29 13.10
C TRP A 498 -2.79 -31.86 13.18
N GLN A 499 -3.37 -31.47 14.32
CA GLN A 499 -3.81 -30.11 14.60
C GLN A 499 -3.35 -29.72 16.00
N GLY A 500 -2.61 -28.62 16.10
CA GLY A 500 -2.15 -28.05 17.35
C GLY A 500 -2.98 -26.86 17.79
N SER A 501 -2.59 -26.27 18.92
CA SER A 501 -3.16 -25.02 19.41
C SER A 501 -2.63 -23.84 18.59
N ALA A 502 -3.52 -23.03 18.01
CA ALA A 502 -3.16 -21.92 17.13
C ALA A 502 -2.55 -20.72 17.90
N GLY A 503 -1.80 -19.87 17.19
CA GLY A 503 -1.26 -18.61 17.74
C GLY A 503 -0.02 -18.76 18.64
N ILE A 504 0.59 -19.94 18.65
CA ILE A 504 1.81 -20.23 19.42
C ILE A 504 3.02 -20.19 18.49
N PRO A 505 4.03 -19.33 18.76
CA PRO A 505 5.24 -19.28 17.95
C PRO A 505 6.12 -20.50 18.25
N GLY A 506 6.49 -21.27 17.22
CA GLY A 506 7.25 -22.52 17.34
C GLY A 506 6.93 -23.48 16.20
N GLY A 507 6.84 -24.78 16.52
CA GLY A 507 6.58 -25.82 15.55
C GLY A 507 6.11 -27.11 16.21
N TYR A 508 6.46 -28.24 15.62
CA TYR A 508 6.10 -29.58 16.07
C TYR A 508 7.29 -30.53 15.97
N ARG A 509 7.25 -31.64 16.69
CA ARG A 509 8.17 -32.78 16.56
C ARG A 509 7.35 -34.05 16.34
N LEU A 510 7.56 -34.69 15.19
CA LEU A 510 6.91 -35.94 14.81
C LEU A 510 7.79 -37.11 15.23
N ILE A 511 7.21 -38.08 15.94
CA ILE A 511 7.87 -39.31 16.36
C ILE A 511 7.08 -40.50 15.82
N VAL A 512 7.73 -41.41 15.09
CA VAL A 512 7.15 -42.65 14.56
C VAL A 512 8.08 -43.82 14.89
N SER A 513 7.55 -44.91 15.45
CA SER A 513 8.32 -46.12 15.82
C SER A 513 7.55 -47.39 15.48
N LYS A 514 8.27 -48.52 15.36
CA LYS A 514 7.67 -49.87 15.32
C LYS A 514 7.30 -50.40 16.72
N ALA A 515 7.80 -49.76 17.78
CA ALA A 515 7.53 -50.13 19.17
C ALA A 515 6.46 -49.23 19.80
N ALA A 516 5.55 -49.82 20.58
CA ALA A 516 4.46 -49.12 21.24
C ALA A 516 4.92 -48.08 22.29
N ASP A 517 6.09 -48.29 22.88
CA ASP A 517 6.72 -47.35 23.83
C ASP A 517 7.52 -46.23 23.14
N LEU A 518 7.52 -46.22 21.80
CA LEU A 518 8.24 -45.28 20.94
C LEU A 518 9.76 -45.26 21.15
N LYS A 519 10.35 -46.27 21.79
CA LYS A 519 11.81 -46.39 21.86
C LYS A 519 12.38 -46.63 20.46
N ASN A 520 13.57 -46.09 20.22
CA ASN A 520 14.30 -46.18 18.95
C ASN A 520 13.41 -45.83 17.75
N PRO A 521 12.92 -44.58 17.68
CA PRO A 521 12.01 -44.17 16.62
C PRO A 521 12.65 -44.30 15.24
N VAL A 522 11.85 -44.71 14.26
CA VAL A 522 12.22 -44.76 12.85
C VAL A 522 12.19 -43.35 12.26
N ILE A 523 11.29 -42.50 12.74
CA ILE A 523 11.21 -41.07 12.40
C ILE A 523 11.22 -40.27 13.70
N ASP A 524 12.11 -39.30 13.79
CA ASP A 524 12.14 -38.29 14.85
C ASP A 524 12.61 -36.98 14.25
N GLN A 525 11.67 -36.11 13.87
CA GLN A 525 11.99 -34.91 13.11
C GLN A 525 11.12 -33.71 13.48
N PRO A 526 11.66 -32.48 13.40
CA PRO A 526 10.88 -31.26 13.56
C PRO A 526 9.98 -31.02 12.34
N SER A 527 8.90 -30.26 12.54
CA SER A 527 7.99 -29.79 11.50
C SER A 527 7.52 -28.38 11.84
N ALA A 528 7.64 -27.45 10.89
CA ALA A 528 7.08 -26.11 11.03
C ALA A 528 5.57 -26.06 10.73
N SER A 529 5.02 -27.11 10.11
CA SER A 529 3.63 -27.22 9.69
C SER A 529 2.88 -28.32 10.44
N GLU A 530 1.56 -28.29 10.36
CA GLU A 530 0.61 -29.28 10.88
C GLU A 530 0.55 -30.59 10.04
N GLY A 531 1.70 -30.99 9.50
CA GLY A 531 1.85 -32.23 8.76
C GLY A 531 3.24 -32.44 8.20
N SER A 532 3.54 -33.68 7.82
CA SER A 532 4.81 -34.13 7.24
C SER A 532 4.61 -35.32 6.30
N GLN A 533 5.62 -35.62 5.49
CA GLN A 533 5.66 -36.78 4.60
C GLN A 533 6.82 -37.67 5.04
N VAL A 534 6.56 -38.94 5.32
CA VAL A 534 7.56 -39.88 5.84
C VAL A 534 7.60 -41.16 5.02
N LYS A 535 8.80 -41.57 4.59
CA LYS A 535 8.99 -42.86 3.93
C LYS A 535 9.03 -43.97 4.98
N LEU A 536 8.12 -44.93 4.86
CA LEU A 536 7.98 -46.05 5.78
C LEU A 536 7.84 -47.34 4.99
N ASP A 537 8.56 -48.37 5.41
CA ASP A 537 8.37 -49.72 4.88
C ASP A 537 7.00 -50.29 5.27
N PRO A 538 6.49 -51.32 4.58
CA PRO A 538 5.30 -52.03 5.02
C PRO A 538 5.44 -52.56 6.45
N GLY A 539 4.42 -52.32 7.30
CA GLY A 539 4.44 -52.76 8.69
C GLY A 539 3.54 -51.96 9.63
N LEU A 540 3.49 -52.38 10.90
CA LEU A 540 2.76 -51.68 11.96
C LEU A 540 3.64 -50.59 12.58
N TYR A 541 3.06 -49.40 12.77
CA TYR A 541 3.74 -48.24 13.36
C TYR A 541 2.89 -47.60 14.47
N TYR A 542 3.58 -47.01 15.43
CA TYR A 542 3.06 -46.16 16.50
C TYR A 542 3.64 -44.76 16.34
N TRP A 543 2.82 -43.73 16.54
CA TRP A 543 3.26 -42.35 16.34
C TRP A 543 2.64 -41.38 17.34
N LYS A 544 3.33 -40.26 17.56
CA LYS A 544 2.81 -39.10 18.29
C LYS A 544 3.44 -37.81 17.76
N VAL A 545 2.81 -36.70 18.11
CA VAL A 545 3.29 -35.36 17.78
C VAL A 545 3.39 -34.53 19.05
N ILE A 546 4.48 -33.78 19.17
CA ILE A 546 4.70 -32.83 20.26
C ILE A 546 4.67 -31.42 19.67
N GLN A 547 3.82 -30.54 20.17
CA GLN A 547 3.87 -29.11 19.84
C GLN A 547 5.00 -28.46 20.64
N THR A 548 5.88 -27.72 19.96
CA THR A 548 7.07 -27.10 20.55
C THR A 548 7.01 -25.59 20.47
N GLY A 549 7.54 -24.91 21.48
CA GLY A 549 7.69 -23.44 21.46
C GLY A 549 8.90 -22.98 20.66
N SER A 550 9.15 -21.67 20.69
CA SER A 550 10.22 -21.04 19.89
C SER A 550 11.63 -21.45 20.34
N SER A 551 11.79 -21.93 21.58
CA SER A 551 13.05 -22.48 22.11
C SER A 551 13.13 -24.01 22.02
N GLY A 552 12.20 -24.67 21.32
CA GLY A 552 12.18 -26.12 21.11
C GLY A 552 11.65 -26.94 22.30
N GLU A 553 11.15 -26.29 23.33
CA GLU A 553 10.54 -26.90 24.50
C GLU A 553 9.16 -27.49 24.19
N ALA A 554 8.84 -28.65 24.79
CA ALA A 554 7.53 -29.29 24.60
C ALA A 554 6.42 -28.52 25.33
N LEU A 555 5.39 -28.11 24.59
CA LEU A 555 4.22 -27.39 25.08
C LEU A 555 2.99 -28.29 25.24
N GLY A 556 2.93 -29.40 24.52
CA GLY A 556 1.89 -30.43 24.61
C GLY A 556 2.14 -31.54 23.62
N GLU A 557 1.45 -32.65 23.78
CA GLU A 557 1.63 -33.84 22.95
C GLU A 557 0.30 -34.51 22.63
N SER A 558 0.25 -35.17 21.47
CA SER A 558 -0.88 -36.01 21.08
C SER A 558 -0.88 -37.33 21.84
N ARG A 559 -1.99 -38.05 21.75
CA ARG A 559 -2.02 -39.48 22.12
C ARG A 559 -1.08 -40.27 21.20
N ILE A 560 -0.60 -41.41 21.69
CA ILE A 560 0.09 -42.40 20.87
C ILE A 560 -0.96 -43.16 20.08
N GLU A 561 -0.92 -43.07 18.77
CA GLU A 561 -1.82 -43.78 17.87
C GLU A 561 -1.04 -44.82 17.05
N ARG A 562 -1.73 -45.82 16.51
CA ARG A 562 -1.13 -46.85 15.66
C ARG A 562 -1.81 -46.96 14.32
N PHE A 563 -1.05 -47.29 13.29
CA PHE A 563 -1.53 -47.53 11.92
C PHE A 563 -0.66 -48.57 11.22
N THR A 564 -1.18 -49.17 10.16
CA THR A 564 -0.42 -50.13 9.33
C THR A 564 -0.11 -49.52 7.98
N VAL A 565 1.14 -49.62 7.53
CA VAL A 565 1.53 -49.28 6.16
C VAL A 565 1.44 -50.54 5.31
N ALA A 566 0.70 -50.46 4.21
CA ALA A 566 0.60 -51.50 3.21
C ALA A 566 0.93 -50.91 1.83
N VAL A 567 1.48 -51.73 0.93
CA VAL A 567 1.76 -51.34 -0.45
C VAL A 567 0.78 -52.06 -1.36
N ARG A 568 0.23 -51.34 -2.35
CA ARG A 568 -0.68 -51.94 -3.33
C ARG A 568 0.02 -53.08 -4.08
N PRO A 569 -0.64 -54.24 -4.22
CA PRO A 569 -0.07 -55.35 -4.99
C PRO A 569 0.16 -54.94 -6.46
N ALA A 570 1.20 -55.52 -7.08
CA ALA A 570 1.47 -55.28 -8.50
C ALA A 570 0.29 -55.72 -9.38
N LYS A 571 0.07 -55.01 -10.48
CA LYS A 571 -0.95 -55.35 -11.48
C LYS A 571 -0.73 -56.76 -12.01
N VAL A 572 -1.81 -57.54 -12.08
CA VAL A 572 -1.77 -58.91 -12.59
C VAL A 572 -1.64 -58.90 -14.11
N MET A 573 -0.68 -59.65 -14.64
CA MET A 573 -0.45 -59.77 -16.09
C MET A 573 -1.12 -61.03 -16.65
N PRO A 574 -2.03 -60.91 -17.64
CA PRO A 574 -2.73 -62.06 -18.22
C PRO A 574 -1.81 -62.90 -19.10
N VAL A 575 -2.02 -64.21 -19.09
CA VAL A 575 -1.27 -65.18 -19.90
C VAL A 575 -2.17 -65.83 -20.96
N TYR A 576 -3.39 -66.23 -20.61
CA TYR A 576 -4.34 -66.84 -21.55
C TYR A 576 -5.79 -66.83 -21.00
N PRO A 577 -6.82 -66.65 -21.83
CA PRO A 577 -6.79 -66.16 -23.21
C PRO A 577 -6.25 -64.73 -23.29
N LEU A 578 -5.52 -64.40 -24.36
CA LEU A 578 -5.00 -63.05 -24.59
C LEU A 578 -5.99 -62.19 -25.37
N ALA A 579 -5.75 -60.88 -25.37
CA ALA A 579 -6.62 -59.91 -26.00
C ALA A 579 -6.91 -60.25 -27.48
N GLN A 580 -8.20 -60.30 -27.84
CA GLN A 580 -8.69 -60.55 -29.21
C GLN A 580 -8.28 -61.91 -29.83
N THR A 581 -7.79 -62.85 -29.01
CA THR A 581 -7.50 -64.20 -29.49
C THR A 581 -8.79 -65.02 -29.63
N PRO A 582 -8.99 -65.74 -30.75
CA PRO A 582 -10.07 -66.71 -30.85
C PRO A 582 -9.74 -67.93 -29.99
N VAL A 583 -10.69 -68.34 -29.16
CA VAL A 583 -10.68 -69.58 -28.39
C VAL A 583 -11.67 -70.51 -29.08
N ASP A 584 -11.13 -71.50 -29.80
CA ASP A 584 -11.92 -72.52 -30.46
C ASP A 584 -12.41 -73.56 -29.45
N MET A 585 -13.73 -73.66 -29.30
CA MET A 585 -14.40 -74.54 -28.35
C MET A 585 -15.03 -75.78 -29.00
N THR A 586 -14.76 -76.07 -30.29
CA THR A 586 -15.44 -77.12 -31.07
C THR A 586 -15.33 -78.51 -30.43
N GLN A 587 -14.23 -78.81 -29.75
CA GLN A 587 -13.99 -80.07 -29.03
C GLN A 587 -13.47 -79.84 -27.59
N GLN A 588 -13.77 -78.69 -27.00
CA GLN A 588 -13.31 -78.34 -25.66
C GLN A 588 -14.46 -78.29 -24.67
N GLU A 589 -14.29 -78.94 -23.51
CA GLU A 589 -15.29 -78.93 -22.42
C GLU A 589 -15.02 -77.85 -21.36
N ASN A 590 -13.92 -77.11 -21.50
CA ASN A 590 -13.49 -76.09 -20.53
C ASN A 590 -12.58 -75.03 -21.19
N ILE A 591 -12.47 -73.87 -20.54
CA ILE A 591 -11.50 -72.83 -20.88
C ILE A 591 -10.55 -72.66 -19.70
N LEU A 592 -9.25 -72.83 -19.93
CA LEU A 592 -8.24 -72.46 -18.95
C LEU A 592 -8.03 -70.95 -18.98
N PHE A 593 -8.13 -70.28 -17.83
CA PHE A 593 -7.66 -68.91 -17.64
C PHE A 593 -6.36 -68.95 -16.84
N ARG A 594 -5.35 -68.19 -17.27
CA ARG A 594 -4.04 -68.16 -16.62
C ARG A 594 -3.47 -66.74 -16.61
N TRP A 595 -2.78 -66.42 -15.52
CA TRP A 595 -2.06 -65.15 -15.34
C TRP A 595 -0.72 -65.35 -14.64
N GLN A 596 0.14 -64.33 -14.69
CA GLN A 596 1.42 -64.34 -13.97
C GLN A 596 1.16 -64.22 -12.45
N PRO A 597 1.87 -65.00 -11.61
CA PRO A 597 1.75 -64.87 -10.16
C PRO A 597 2.31 -63.53 -9.69
N VAL A 598 1.58 -62.84 -8.82
CA VAL A 598 2.01 -61.61 -8.14
C VAL A 598 2.71 -61.98 -6.83
N ALA A 599 3.91 -61.43 -6.61
CA ALA A 599 4.69 -61.69 -5.40
C ALA A 599 3.90 -61.30 -4.14
N GLY A 600 3.83 -62.24 -3.18
CA GLY A 600 3.11 -62.05 -1.91
C GLY A 600 1.58 -62.11 -1.99
N ALA A 601 1.01 -62.40 -3.17
CA ALA A 601 -0.42 -62.56 -3.32
C ALA A 601 -0.92 -63.82 -2.60
N THR A 602 -1.94 -63.68 -1.76
CA THR A 602 -2.59 -64.76 -1.04
C THR A 602 -3.88 -65.23 -1.71
N ALA A 603 -4.47 -64.39 -2.57
CA ALA A 603 -5.62 -64.73 -3.37
C ALA A 603 -5.68 -63.87 -4.63
N TYR A 604 -6.33 -64.40 -5.66
CA TYR A 604 -6.71 -63.70 -6.87
C TYR A 604 -8.23 -63.72 -7.00
N ARG A 605 -8.80 -62.59 -7.43
CA ARG A 605 -10.21 -62.50 -7.75
C ARG A 605 -10.38 -62.47 -9.25
N PHE A 606 -10.87 -63.56 -9.80
CA PHE A 606 -11.19 -63.71 -11.21
C PHE A 606 -12.64 -63.28 -11.47
N ARG A 607 -12.88 -62.56 -12.56
CA ARG A 607 -14.22 -62.21 -13.04
C ARG A 607 -14.33 -62.45 -14.54
N LEU A 608 -15.49 -62.90 -14.99
CA LEU A 608 -15.82 -63.09 -16.41
C LEU A 608 -17.02 -62.22 -16.77
N TYR A 609 -16.98 -61.63 -17.96
CA TYR A 609 -17.96 -60.71 -18.49
C TYR A 609 -18.37 -61.11 -19.91
N ARG A 610 -19.65 -60.91 -20.24
CA ARG A 610 -20.17 -61.04 -21.61
C ARG A 610 -20.21 -59.66 -22.28
N GLU A 611 -19.77 -59.59 -23.54
CA GLU A 611 -19.83 -58.38 -24.37
C GLU A 611 -20.95 -58.47 -25.42
N PRO A 612 -21.49 -57.34 -25.92
CA PRO A 612 -21.18 -55.96 -25.52
C PRO A 612 -21.81 -55.57 -24.18
N GLY A 613 -21.13 -54.70 -23.42
CA GLY A 613 -21.67 -54.07 -22.20
C GLY A 613 -21.08 -54.60 -20.89
N ARG A 614 -20.01 -55.41 -20.95
CA ARG A 614 -19.26 -55.92 -19.80
C ARG A 614 -20.16 -56.43 -18.66
N LYS A 615 -21.18 -57.24 -19.00
CA LYS A 615 -22.08 -57.81 -17.99
C LYS A 615 -21.34 -58.92 -17.26
N GLN A 616 -21.11 -58.76 -15.95
CA GLN A 616 -20.46 -59.81 -15.13
C GLN A 616 -21.34 -61.06 -15.11
N VAL A 617 -20.79 -62.17 -15.59
CA VAL A 617 -21.45 -63.48 -15.61
C VAL A 617 -20.84 -64.45 -14.61
N PHE A 618 -19.62 -64.18 -14.10
CA PHE A 618 -18.95 -65.03 -13.13
C PHE A 618 -17.95 -64.25 -12.27
N GLU A 619 -17.77 -64.66 -11.01
CA GLU A 619 -16.71 -64.21 -10.11
C GLU A 619 -16.25 -65.38 -9.23
N GLN A 620 -14.93 -65.51 -9.03
CA GLN A 620 -14.35 -66.50 -8.13
C GLN A 620 -13.04 -66.00 -7.50
N LEU A 621 -12.88 -66.26 -6.20
CA LEU A 621 -11.61 -66.13 -5.51
C LEU A 621 -10.83 -67.45 -5.59
N THR A 622 -9.54 -67.37 -5.92
CA THR A 622 -8.66 -68.53 -6.02
C THR A 622 -7.26 -68.22 -5.47
N PRO A 623 -6.62 -69.13 -4.72
CA PRO A 623 -5.25 -68.92 -4.23
C PRO A 623 -4.19 -69.20 -5.29
N VAL A 624 -4.55 -69.82 -6.41
CA VAL A 624 -3.64 -70.18 -7.50
C VAL A 624 -3.78 -69.24 -8.70
N ASN A 625 -2.77 -69.17 -9.56
CA ASN A 625 -2.70 -68.22 -10.68
C ASN A 625 -3.35 -68.71 -11.98
N GLN A 626 -4.29 -69.66 -11.86
CA GLN A 626 -5.04 -70.21 -12.96
C GLN A 626 -6.44 -70.61 -12.51
N LEU A 627 -7.37 -70.65 -13.46
CA LEU A 627 -8.73 -71.10 -13.23
C LEU A 627 -9.19 -71.94 -14.42
N MET A 628 -9.54 -73.20 -14.16
CA MET A 628 -10.21 -74.04 -15.15
C MET A 628 -11.71 -73.73 -15.10
N PHE A 629 -12.26 -73.20 -16.19
CA PHE A 629 -13.66 -72.78 -16.27
C PHE A 629 -14.50 -73.80 -17.04
N ASN A 630 -15.39 -74.49 -16.33
CA ASN A 630 -16.18 -75.61 -16.86
C ASN A 630 -17.67 -75.25 -17.06
N ARG A 631 -18.08 -74.01 -16.76
CA ARG A 631 -19.47 -73.55 -16.81
C ARG A 631 -19.83 -73.06 -18.21
N LEU A 632 -19.85 -73.99 -19.18
CA LEU A 632 -20.14 -73.67 -20.58
C LEU A 632 -21.56 -73.11 -20.79
N ASP A 633 -22.48 -73.39 -19.87
CA ASP A 633 -23.83 -72.81 -19.83
C ASP A 633 -23.83 -71.28 -19.71
N LEU A 634 -22.73 -70.70 -19.22
CA LEU A 634 -22.55 -69.25 -19.10
C LEU A 634 -21.89 -68.63 -20.35
N LEU A 635 -21.38 -69.47 -21.27
CA LEU A 635 -20.69 -69.08 -22.49
C LEU A 635 -21.60 -69.20 -23.72
N ASP A 636 -21.23 -68.52 -24.79
CA ASP A 636 -21.80 -68.65 -26.13
C ASP A 636 -20.71 -68.29 -27.15
N THR A 637 -20.93 -68.54 -28.43
CA THR A 637 -20.10 -67.94 -29.49
C THR A 637 -20.20 -66.42 -29.42
N GLY A 638 -19.08 -65.72 -29.52
CA GLY A 638 -19.06 -64.25 -29.43
C GLY A 638 -17.96 -63.68 -28.55
N LEU A 639 -18.10 -62.41 -28.17
CA LEU A 639 -17.09 -61.66 -27.42
C LEU A 639 -17.33 -61.74 -25.92
N PHE A 640 -16.26 -62.02 -25.19
CA PHE A 640 -16.22 -62.04 -23.73
C PHE A 640 -15.03 -61.21 -23.27
N SER A 641 -15.03 -60.80 -22.01
CA SER A 641 -13.84 -60.26 -21.37
C SER A 641 -13.66 -60.88 -19.99
N TRP A 642 -12.42 -61.08 -19.55
CA TRP A 642 -12.12 -61.58 -18.22
C TRP A 642 -11.20 -60.60 -17.48
N SER A 643 -11.29 -60.54 -16.16
CA SER A 643 -10.38 -59.76 -15.34
C SER A 643 -9.87 -60.53 -14.15
N VAL A 644 -8.70 -60.11 -13.66
CA VAL A 644 -8.12 -60.65 -12.44
C VAL A 644 -7.42 -59.56 -11.64
N THR A 645 -7.67 -59.53 -10.34
CA THR A 645 -6.96 -58.70 -9.36
C THR A 645 -6.27 -59.59 -8.32
N ALA A 646 -5.14 -59.13 -7.78
CA ALA A 646 -4.40 -59.80 -6.73
C ALA A 646 -4.63 -59.13 -5.37
N ARG A 647 -4.67 -59.93 -4.31
CA ARG A 647 -4.72 -59.48 -2.92
C ARG A 647 -3.54 -60.05 -2.16
N THR A 648 -2.88 -59.24 -1.34
CA THR A 648 -1.74 -59.65 -0.49
C THR A 648 -2.13 -59.74 0.97
N LYS A 649 -1.30 -60.43 1.77
CA LYS A 649 -1.50 -60.55 3.22
C LYS A 649 -1.37 -59.18 3.90
N GLY A 650 -2.32 -58.82 4.75
CA GLY A 650 -2.26 -57.60 5.57
C GLY A 650 -2.91 -56.36 4.94
N THR A 651 -3.57 -56.50 3.79
CA THR A 651 -4.37 -55.43 3.18
C THR A 651 -5.68 -55.97 2.58
N ASP A 652 -6.72 -55.15 2.61
CA ASP A 652 -7.95 -55.36 1.85
C ASP A 652 -7.87 -54.79 0.43
N ALA A 653 -6.84 -53.98 0.13
CA ALA A 653 -6.67 -53.39 -1.18
C ALA A 653 -6.20 -54.43 -2.20
N GLU A 654 -6.90 -54.46 -3.32
CA GLU A 654 -6.55 -55.27 -4.48
C GLU A 654 -5.59 -54.51 -5.40
N SER A 655 -4.85 -55.25 -6.23
CA SER A 655 -4.13 -54.70 -7.37
C SER A 655 -5.09 -53.95 -8.29
N GLU A 656 -4.54 -53.13 -9.19
CA GLU A 656 -5.32 -52.67 -10.33
C GLU A 656 -5.95 -53.84 -11.09
N GLU A 657 -7.13 -53.58 -11.64
CA GLU A 657 -7.86 -54.54 -12.48
C GLU A 657 -7.29 -54.54 -13.91
N THR A 658 -6.95 -55.73 -14.40
CA THR A 658 -6.61 -55.95 -15.81
C THR A 658 -7.77 -56.65 -16.50
N VAL A 659 -8.33 -56.06 -17.56
CA VAL A 659 -9.46 -56.61 -18.32
C VAL A 659 -9.00 -57.05 -19.71
N VAL A 660 -9.34 -58.26 -20.11
CA VAL A 660 -8.84 -58.91 -21.32
C VAL A 660 -9.99 -59.42 -22.17
N PRO A 661 -10.26 -58.82 -23.34
CA PRO A 661 -11.30 -59.31 -24.25
C PRO A 661 -10.81 -60.53 -25.04
N PHE A 662 -11.68 -61.50 -25.30
CA PHE A 662 -11.40 -62.66 -26.15
C PHE A 662 -12.67 -63.08 -26.90
N ARG A 663 -12.53 -63.91 -27.94
CA ARG A 663 -13.67 -64.39 -28.74
C ARG A 663 -13.78 -65.90 -28.65
N ILE A 664 -14.98 -66.42 -28.44
CA ILE A 664 -15.27 -67.86 -28.51
C ILE A 664 -15.81 -68.18 -29.92
N SER A 665 -15.26 -69.21 -30.55
CA SER A 665 -15.67 -69.71 -31.87
C SER A 665 -15.92 -71.22 -31.89
N LEU A 666 -16.75 -71.68 -32.82
CA LEU A 666 -17.00 -73.09 -33.13
C LEU A 666 -16.84 -73.28 -34.65
N ASP A 667 -16.14 -74.33 -35.08
CA ASP A 667 -16.05 -74.73 -36.49
C ASP A 667 -17.31 -75.51 -36.88
N GLN A 668 -18.12 -74.92 -37.76
CA GLN A 668 -19.30 -75.56 -38.34
C GLN A 668 -18.97 -75.85 -39.81
N GLY A 669 -18.75 -77.12 -40.16
CA GLY A 669 -18.35 -77.56 -41.51
C GLY A 669 -19.26 -77.08 -42.66
N GLN A 670 -18.78 -77.18 -43.91
CA GLN A 670 -19.40 -76.61 -45.12
C GLN A 670 -20.83 -77.11 -45.42
N LYS A 671 -21.71 -76.17 -45.83
CA LYS A 671 -23.12 -76.38 -46.25
C LYS A 671 -23.22 -76.92 -47.71
N PRO A 672 -24.18 -77.80 -48.08
CA PRO A 672 -24.32 -78.31 -49.45
C PRO A 672 -25.03 -77.32 -50.41
N GLU A 673 -24.60 -77.30 -51.69
CA GLU A 673 -25.22 -76.54 -52.80
C GLU A 673 -26.33 -77.32 -53.53
N PHE A 674 -27.37 -76.62 -53.97
CA PHE A 674 -28.43 -77.13 -54.87
C PHE A 674 -28.37 -76.39 -56.22
N ILE A 675 -28.42 -77.13 -57.34
CA ILE A 675 -28.48 -76.60 -58.72
C ILE A 675 -29.66 -77.24 -59.47
N SER A 676 -30.49 -76.46 -60.17
CA SER A 676 -31.04 -76.75 -61.52
C SER A 676 -31.93 -75.57 -62.03
N PRO A 677 -32.23 -75.42 -63.35
CA PRO A 677 -31.60 -74.40 -64.21
C PRO A 677 -32.56 -73.43 -64.93
N ASP A 678 -31.95 -72.41 -65.53
CA ASP A 678 -32.52 -71.24 -66.21
C ASP A 678 -33.23 -71.51 -67.56
N THR A 679 -34.44 -70.93 -67.68
CA THR A 679 -35.13 -70.49 -68.92
C THR A 679 -35.63 -71.53 -69.93
N ILE A 680 -36.95 -71.56 -70.13
CA ILE A 680 -37.65 -72.18 -71.26
C ILE A 680 -37.70 -71.18 -72.42
N PHE A 681 -37.26 -71.59 -73.62
CA PHE A 681 -37.33 -70.78 -74.85
C PHE A 681 -38.77 -70.62 -75.35
N VAL A 682 -39.11 -69.40 -75.80
CA VAL A 682 -40.34 -69.06 -76.54
C VAL A 682 -40.17 -69.34 -78.03
N LYS A 683 -41.21 -69.86 -78.68
CA LYS A 683 -41.53 -69.55 -80.07
C LYS A 683 -43.03 -69.41 -80.25
#